data_AF-A0A3M3BFY9-F1
#
_entry.id   AF-A0A3M3BFY9-F1
#
_cell.length_a   1.000
_cell.length_b   1.000
_cell.length_c   1.000
_cell.angle_alpha   90.00
_cell.angle_beta   90.00
_cell.angle_gamma   90.00
#
_symmetry.space_group_name_H-M   'P 1'
#
loop_
_entity.id
_entity.type
_entity.pdbx_description
1 polymer ?
#
loop_
_entity_poly.entity_id
_entity_poly.type
_entity_poly.pdbx_seq_one_letter_code
_entity_poly.pdbx_strand_id
1 'polypeptide(L)'
;MAILYKNILEAFQPAKEISDPNRFSGRKSQVEKGAELLLSNDNIFIHGNRGIGKSSLARQLSLIASGNNELLRSIGSELADENFDYVICFLTRDSSITNINQLLYRLLIDENALAQWNELLGLREVGTYDLGDSLNPKLVSDFWGRVAKCATLSSNGVAVFIDEFELIDNHNGFASLIKANPGNCVFIVTGIGQTEKELVRDHKSIERQLDTGKLEVPNMSEDELRLIVAKAQEYISSEIVFEKTAVDHLVQIVNGHPYLLHLVGKHALSLAFKNKKNLIDKSTLEEALQHIASSRADRSLEDRYLKAIGNSHQRETVLRIFASVGEDVVHTTIAYPLAETQGISNPSYWVADLQKESSGSELVKVAEQYYRIQDPLFRAYVSATPPRLAGTAIGLNVTKEEHEKNFMLIQISDIHFGSKHYFSSIPVANDNIPMSDRPSLEKYFIESLSATSNRGDFLAVTGDVTQMALTDEFESAAKCITAIGNALNDGVRHSGKNIAIIPGNHDVNWSIQQADPKARYLGFSPYIRFRSSFGLHIDNQVEPERLYEIHDLIEKWNIVVVGFNSAVLEGPDDHRGYIGETQFKNAMQEINALCSERKPLKIALLHHHLLPVSSLETNLKKPDEVLRDAAYIKHSLIENGFSIALHGHRHFAHEELIDQNGDGGNKLLIVGCGSTGVVNSERASQPLQYNRLSIRQQPDNNLTVVTVAKYFFDPERRRWLQSEDHKPKTFSIPTSE
;
A
#
# COMPACT_ATOMS: atom_id res chain seq x y z
N MET A 1 -22.78 13.70 19.65
CA MET A 1 -22.34 14.11 18.31
C MET A 1 -22.96 13.14 17.32
N ALA A 2 -23.61 13.67 16.29
CA ALA A 2 -24.23 12.88 15.23
C ALA A 2 -23.27 12.63 14.07
N ILE A 3 -22.12 13.30 14.06
CA ILE A 3 -21.10 13.12 13.04
C ILE A 3 -20.43 11.74 13.11
N LEU A 4 -20.29 11.14 11.93
CA LEU A 4 -19.53 9.91 11.74
C LEU A 4 -18.04 10.19 11.95
N TYR A 5 -17.35 9.31 12.69
CA TYR A 5 -15.90 9.40 12.89
C TYR A 5 -15.12 9.45 11.57
N LYS A 6 -15.64 8.82 10.51
CA LYS A 6 -15.09 8.92 9.15
C LYS A 6 -14.97 10.38 8.67
N ASN A 7 -16.01 11.19 8.86
CA ASN A 7 -16.01 12.59 8.42
C ASN A 7 -14.97 13.43 9.19
N ILE A 8 -14.76 13.12 10.47
CA ILE A 8 -13.70 13.73 11.29
C ILE A 8 -12.30 13.40 10.72
N LEU A 9 -12.07 12.15 10.36
CA LEU A 9 -10.79 11.70 9.79
C LEU A 9 -10.53 12.27 8.38
N GLU A 10 -11.59 12.57 7.64
CA GLU A 10 -11.53 13.07 6.27
C GLU A 10 -11.44 14.59 6.18
N ALA A 11 -11.93 15.35 7.17
CA ALA A 11 -12.01 16.82 7.12
C ALA A 11 -10.68 17.50 6.74
N PHE A 12 -9.56 17.03 7.29
CA PHE A 12 -8.21 17.40 6.87
C PHE A 12 -7.46 16.20 6.26
N GLN A 13 -6.73 16.42 5.17
CA GLN A 13 -6.07 15.37 4.39
C GLN A 13 -4.56 15.65 4.23
N PRO A 14 -3.72 15.35 5.24
CA PRO A 14 -2.28 15.57 5.13
C PRO A 14 -1.60 14.61 4.16
N ALA A 15 -2.07 13.36 4.09
CA ALA A 15 -1.42 12.27 3.37
C ALA A 15 -2.01 11.99 1.97
N LYS A 16 -2.97 12.81 1.51
CA LYS A 16 -3.63 12.64 0.22
C LYS A 16 -3.79 14.00 -0.44
N GLU A 17 -3.69 14.02 -1.77
CA GLU A 17 -4.15 15.13 -2.57
C GLU A 17 -5.63 15.47 -2.26
N ILE A 18 -5.96 16.76 -2.36
CA ILE A 18 -7.35 17.19 -2.36
C ILE A 18 -7.89 16.97 -3.78
N SER A 19 -8.72 15.94 -3.96
CA SER A 19 -9.37 15.65 -5.23
C SER A 19 -10.74 16.33 -5.37
N ASP A 20 -11.45 16.58 -4.29
CA ASP A 20 -12.77 17.24 -4.33
C ASP A 20 -12.63 18.76 -4.56
N PRO A 21 -13.16 19.31 -5.68
CA PRO A 21 -13.16 20.73 -5.98
C PRO A 21 -13.69 21.61 -4.85
N ASN A 22 -14.76 21.17 -4.18
CA ASN A 22 -15.39 21.93 -3.11
C ASN A 22 -14.49 22.05 -1.87
N ARG A 23 -13.52 21.14 -1.72
CA ARG A 23 -12.60 21.09 -0.59
C ARG A 23 -11.27 21.76 -0.88
N PHE A 24 -10.92 21.95 -2.15
CA PHE A 24 -9.73 22.69 -2.55
C PHE A 24 -9.90 24.18 -2.23
N SER A 25 -8.91 24.78 -1.55
CA SER A 25 -9.00 26.14 -1.02
C SER A 25 -7.81 26.99 -1.45
N GLY A 26 -8.07 28.26 -1.73
CA GLY A 26 -7.06 29.20 -2.20
C GLY A 26 -6.60 28.92 -3.63
N ARG A 27 -5.40 29.41 -3.96
CA ARG A 27 -4.70 29.14 -5.23
C ARG A 27 -5.45 29.56 -6.48
N LYS A 28 -6.31 30.58 -6.37
CA LYS A 28 -7.13 31.08 -7.47
C LYS A 28 -6.27 31.38 -8.71
N SER A 29 -5.21 32.17 -8.54
CA SER A 29 -4.32 32.55 -9.66
C SER A 29 -3.63 31.35 -10.30
N GLN A 30 -3.24 30.34 -9.52
CA GLN A 30 -2.58 29.14 -10.07
C GLN A 30 -3.58 28.24 -10.82
N VAL A 31 -4.81 28.12 -10.32
CA VAL A 31 -5.88 27.37 -11.00
C VAL A 31 -6.24 28.03 -12.32
N GLU A 32 -6.46 29.35 -12.31
CA GLU A 32 -6.75 30.13 -13.52
C GLU A 32 -5.60 30.02 -14.53
N LYS A 33 -4.36 30.19 -14.08
CA LYS A 33 -3.21 30.10 -14.97
C LYS A 33 -3.02 28.71 -15.55
N GLY A 34 -3.22 27.65 -14.77
CA GLY A 34 -3.16 26.28 -15.25
C GLY A 34 -4.26 25.99 -16.28
N ALA A 35 -5.46 26.52 -16.08
CA ALA A 35 -6.56 26.40 -17.04
C ALA A 35 -6.26 27.15 -18.37
N GLU A 36 -5.67 28.36 -18.33
CA GLU A 36 -5.20 29.06 -19.53
C GLU A 36 -4.19 28.24 -20.34
N LEU A 37 -3.24 27.59 -19.65
CA LEU A 37 -2.22 26.76 -20.28
C LEU A 37 -2.83 25.51 -20.92
N LEU A 38 -3.82 24.88 -20.26
CA LEU A 38 -4.60 23.80 -20.84
C LEU A 38 -5.31 24.27 -22.13
N LEU A 39 -6.01 25.41 -22.11
CA LEU A 39 -6.66 25.94 -23.33
C LEU A 39 -5.67 26.22 -24.47
N SER A 40 -4.45 26.61 -24.13
CA SER A 40 -3.39 26.89 -25.09
C SER A 40 -2.68 25.62 -25.59
N ASN A 41 -3.03 24.44 -25.07
CA ASN A 41 -2.33 23.16 -25.31
C ASN A 41 -0.83 23.22 -24.96
N ASP A 42 -0.45 24.03 -23.99
CA ASP A 42 0.92 24.18 -23.53
C ASP A 42 1.25 23.16 -22.43
N ASN A 43 2.46 22.58 -22.48
CA ASN A 43 2.96 21.75 -21.38
C ASN A 43 3.04 22.59 -20.10
N ILE A 44 2.68 21.98 -18.97
CA ILE A 44 2.59 22.67 -17.67
C ILE A 44 3.65 22.09 -16.74
N PHE A 45 4.44 22.98 -16.15
CA PHE A 45 5.54 22.62 -15.26
C PHE A 45 5.30 23.22 -13.88
N ILE A 46 4.74 22.42 -12.98
CA ILE A 46 4.32 22.83 -11.64
C ILE A 46 5.50 22.74 -10.68
N HIS A 47 5.96 23.87 -10.15
CA HIS A 47 7.11 23.91 -9.25
C HIS A 47 6.82 24.70 -7.97
N GLY A 48 7.56 24.39 -6.90
CA GLY A 48 7.38 24.98 -5.57
C GLY A 48 7.86 24.05 -4.46
N ASN A 49 7.88 24.57 -3.23
CA ASN A 49 8.41 23.84 -2.06
C ASN A 49 7.66 22.52 -1.77
N ARG A 50 8.29 21.64 -0.98
CA ARG A 50 7.65 20.39 -0.53
C ARG A 50 6.47 20.69 0.41
N GLY A 51 5.41 19.88 0.34
CA GLY A 51 4.23 20.03 1.20
C GLY A 51 3.34 21.24 0.88
N ILE A 52 3.58 21.92 -0.25
CA ILE A 52 2.87 23.15 -0.63
C ILE A 52 1.60 22.90 -1.45
N GLY A 53 1.26 21.65 -1.74
CA GLY A 53 0.04 21.28 -2.47
C GLY A 53 0.17 21.19 -3.99
N LYS A 54 1.38 20.93 -4.53
CA LYS A 54 1.59 20.73 -5.98
C LYS A 54 0.74 19.60 -6.55
N SER A 55 0.79 18.41 -5.93
CA SER A 55 0.00 17.24 -6.34
C SER A 55 -1.51 17.50 -6.26
N SER A 56 -1.97 18.25 -5.24
CA SER A 56 -3.38 18.66 -5.16
C SER A 56 -3.77 19.60 -6.30
N LEU A 57 -2.91 20.57 -6.65
CA LEU A 57 -3.13 21.44 -7.80
C LEU A 57 -3.15 20.64 -9.12
N ALA A 58 -2.20 19.72 -9.32
CA ALA A 58 -2.16 18.85 -10.50
C ALA A 58 -3.45 18.03 -10.63
N ARG A 59 -3.99 17.53 -9.51
CA ARG A 59 -5.27 16.81 -9.48
C ARG A 59 -6.46 17.70 -9.83
N GLN A 60 -6.51 18.93 -9.33
CA GLN A 60 -7.55 19.87 -9.74
C GLN A 60 -7.45 20.22 -11.23
N LEU A 61 -6.24 20.40 -11.76
CA LEU A 61 -6.04 20.59 -13.20
C LEU A 61 -6.43 19.36 -14.01
N SER A 62 -6.28 18.14 -13.47
CA SER A 62 -6.76 16.93 -14.16
C SER A 62 -8.29 16.86 -14.25
N LEU A 63 -9.01 17.36 -13.23
CA LEU A 63 -10.46 17.47 -13.27
C LEU A 63 -10.93 18.54 -14.25
N ILE A 64 -10.27 19.70 -14.26
CA ILE A 64 -10.53 20.76 -15.23
C ILE A 64 -10.27 20.23 -16.64
N ALA A 65 -9.13 19.59 -16.89
CA ALA A 65 -8.78 19.01 -18.19
C ALA A 65 -9.79 17.96 -18.67
N SER A 66 -10.44 17.22 -17.77
CA SER A 66 -11.52 16.27 -18.12
C SER A 66 -12.90 16.92 -18.32
N GLY A 67 -12.99 18.26 -18.26
CA GLY A 67 -14.23 19.02 -18.42
C GLY A 67 -15.00 19.34 -17.12
N ASN A 68 -14.47 18.98 -15.95
CA ASN A 68 -15.08 19.35 -14.68
C ASN A 68 -14.64 20.76 -14.24
N ASN A 69 -15.41 21.76 -14.66
CA ASN A 69 -15.17 23.17 -14.35
C ASN A 69 -15.79 23.64 -13.01
N GLU A 70 -16.17 22.74 -12.10
CA GLU A 70 -16.79 23.13 -10.81
C GLU A 70 -15.88 24.04 -9.98
N LEU A 71 -14.58 23.74 -9.93
CA LEU A 71 -13.61 24.58 -9.22
C LEU A 71 -13.55 25.99 -9.85
N LEU A 72 -13.49 26.08 -11.18
CA LEU A 72 -13.45 27.36 -11.90
C LEU A 72 -14.69 28.21 -11.62
N ARG A 73 -15.87 27.58 -11.57
CA ARG A 73 -17.12 28.27 -11.16
C ARG A 73 -17.05 28.76 -9.73
N SER A 74 -16.58 27.93 -8.80
CA SER A 74 -16.54 28.25 -7.37
C SER A 74 -15.63 29.44 -7.04
N ILE A 75 -14.55 29.63 -7.82
CA ILE A 75 -13.62 30.75 -7.66
C ILE A 75 -14.01 31.98 -8.50
N GLY A 76 -15.11 31.90 -9.27
CA GLY A 76 -15.57 32.97 -10.16
C GLY A 76 -14.57 33.28 -11.28
N SER A 77 -13.99 32.24 -11.89
CA SER A 77 -13.09 32.39 -13.04
C SER A 77 -13.89 32.64 -14.33
N GLU A 78 -13.38 33.49 -15.21
CA GLU A 78 -13.95 33.71 -16.55
C GLU A 78 -13.85 32.47 -17.46
N LEU A 79 -12.97 31.52 -17.11
CA LEU A 79 -12.76 30.27 -17.85
C LEU A 79 -13.77 29.17 -17.51
N ALA A 80 -14.72 29.45 -16.61
CA ALA A 80 -15.66 28.45 -16.10
C ALA A 80 -16.56 27.81 -17.19
N ASP A 81 -16.80 28.54 -18.27
CA ASP A 81 -17.65 28.12 -19.40
C ASP A 81 -16.84 27.61 -20.60
N GLU A 82 -15.50 27.60 -20.51
CA GLU A 82 -14.62 27.06 -21.55
C GLU A 82 -14.72 25.53 -21.61
N ASN A 83 -14.57 24.97 -22.82
CA ASN A 83 -14.66 23.54 -23.03
C ASN A 83 -13.28 22.87 -22.92
N PHE A 84 -13.10 22.06 -21.87
CA PHE A 84 -11.95 21.19 -21.69
C PHE A 84 -12.38 19.74 -21.90
N ASP A 85 -11.67 19.04 -22.78
CA ASP A 85 -12.00 17.66 -23.13
C ASP A 85 -10.71 16.93 -23.51
N TYR A 86 -9.97 16.52 -22.48
CA TYR A 86 -8.80 15.66 -22.60
C TYR A 86 -9.07 14.27 -22.05
N VAL A 87 -8.46 13.26 -22.68
CA VAL A 87 -8.20 11.98 -22.02
C VAL A 87 -7.14 12.18 -20.94
N ILE A 88 -7.48 11.81 -19.71
CA ILE A 88 -6.55 11.95 -18.58
C ILE A 88 -5.71 10.69 -18.42
N CYS A 89 -4.40 10.89 -18.33
CA CYS A 89 -3.42 9.90 -17.93
C CYS A 89 -2.69 10.47 -16.71
N PHE A 90 -2.76 9.81 -15.55
CA PHE A 90 -2.15 10.34 -14.33
C PHE A 90 -1.26 9.30 -13.67
N LEU A 91 0.03 9.59 -13.59
CA LEU A 91 1.01 8.73 -12.94
C LEU A 91 1.76 9.50 -11.84
N THR A 92 1.69 8.98 -10.62
CA THR A 92 2.61 9.41 -9.55
C THR A 92 3.83 8.50 -9.56
N ARG A 93 5.02 9.11 -9.53
CA ARG A 93 6.28 8.38 -9.61
C ARG A 93 6.49 7.50 -8.37
N ASP A 94 6.84 6.23 -8.58
CA ASP A 94 7.28 5.31 -7.53
C ASP A 94 8.80 5.04 -7.59
N SER A 95 9.37 4.44 -6.54
CA SER A 95 10.82 4.22 -6.41
C SER A 95 11.47 3.40 -7.53
N SER A 96 10.70 2.63 -8.30
CA SER A 96 11.21 1.81 -9.41
C SER A 96 11.52 2.62 -10.67
N ILE A 97 10.88 3.79 -10.83
CA ILE A 97 11.04 4.67 -11.99
C ILE A 97 12.28 5.54 -11.78
N THR A 98 13.43 5.10 -12.27
CA THR A 98 14.72 5.79 -12.13
C THR A 98 15.15 6.55 -13.39
N ASN A 99 14.52 6.26 -14.53
CA ASN A 99 14.80 6.94 -15.81
C ASN A 99 13.55 7.10 -16.70
N ILE A 100 13.70 7.79 -17.83
CA ILE A 100 12.61 8.10 -18.77
C ILE A 100 12.06 6.86 -19.48
N ASN A 101 12.86 5.83 -19.76
CA ASN A 101 12.33 4.60 -20.36
C ASN A 101 11.40 3.88 -19.38
N GLN A 102 11.77 3.77 -18.11
CA GLN A 102 10.90 3.18 -17.09
C GLN A 102 9.62 4.01 -16.91
N LEU A 103 9.72 5.34 -16.92
CA LEU A 103 8.56 6.22 -16.89
C LEU A 103 7.60 5.95 -18.06
N LEU A 104 8.12 5.90 -19.28
CA LEU A 104 7.33 5.61 -20.48
C LEU A 104 6.70 4.22 -20.40
N TYR A 105 7.47 3.21 -20.03
CA TYR A 105 6.96 1.86 -19.86
C TYR A 105 5.82 1.82 -18.83
N ARG A 106 5.99 2.50 -17.70
CA ARG A 106 4.98 2.61 -16.65
C ARG A 106 3.70 3.28 -17.14
N LEU A 107 3.82 4.38 -17.88
CA LEU A 107 2.67 5.06 -18.49
C LEU A 107 1.86 4.13 -19.42
N LEU A 108 2.47 3.11 -20.03
CA LEU A 108 1.79 2.15 -20.89
C LEU A 108 1.05 1.03 -20.14
N ILE A 109 1.51 0.68 -18.93
CA ILE A 109 1.03 -0.50 -18.19
C ILE A 109 0.22 -0.16 -16.93
N ASP A 110 0.33 1.06 -16.39
CA ASP A 110 -0.42 1.47 -15.20
C ASP A 110 -1.89 1.80 -15.54
N GLU A 111 -2.82 1.27 -14.74
CA GLU A 111 -4.26 1.47 -14.88
C GLU A 111 -4.73 2.86 -14.47
N ASN A 112 -3.89 3.66 -13.82
CA ASN A 112 -4.16 5.10 -13.64
C ASN A 112 -3.63 5.93 -14.82
N ALA A 113 -2.85 5.30 -15.71
CA ALA A 113 -2.23 5.90 -16.88
C ALA A 113 -2.92 5.41 -18.17
N LEU A 114 -2.16 5.14 -19.25
CA LEU A 114 -2.76 4.79 -20.55
C LEU A 114 -3.40 3.39 -20.56
N ALA A 115 -3.05 2.50 -19.63
CA ALA A 115 -3.52 1.13 -19.65
C ALA A 115 -5.03 1.00 -19.38
N GLN A 116 -5.64 2.00 -18.71
CA GLN A 116 -7.08 2.04 -18.45
C GLN A 116 -7.93 1.98 -19.73
N TRP A 117 -7.36 2.41 -20.87
CA TRP A 117 -8.03 2.45 -22.16
C TRP A 117 -7.77 1.20 -23.01
N ASN A 118 -6.96 0.25 -22.54
CA ASN A 118 -6.53 -0.89 -23.34
C ASN A 118 -7.70 -1.76 -23.81
N GLU A 119 -8.62 -2.08 -22.90
CA GLU A 119 -9.81 -2.90 -23.23
C GLU A 119 -10.70 -2.18 -24.25
N LEU A 120 -11.06 -0.92 -23.96
CA LEU A 120 -11.92 -0.09 -24.81
C LEU A 120 -11.36 0.06 -26.23
N LEU A 121 -10.04 0.25 -26.35
CA LEU A 121 -9.36 0.50 -27.61
C LEU A 121 -8.78 -0.77 -28.27
N GLY A 122 -9.02 -1.95 -27.70
CA GLY A 122 -8.47 -3.23 -28.20
C GLY A 122 -6.94 -3.24 -28.30
N LEU A 123 -6.26 -2.59 -27.35
CA LEU A 123 -4.80 -2.53 -27.31
C LEU A 123 -4.24 -3.83 -26.74
N ARG A 124 -3.27 -4.40 -27.45
CA ARG A 124 -2.55 -5.60 -26.99
C ARG A 124 -1.67 -5.30 -25.79
N GLU A 125 -1.21 -6.36 -25.11
CA GLU A 125 -0.20 -6.24 -24.07
C GLU A 125 1.04 -5.49 -24.57
N VAL A 126 1.64 -4.74 -23.65
CA VAL A 126 2.84 -3.96 -23.87
C VAL A 126 4.02 -4.92 -24.05
N GLY A 127 4.86 -4.69 -25.07
CA GLY A 127 5.99 -5.57 -25.36
C GLY A 127 7.12 -5.46 -24.34
N THR A 128 8.20 -6.20 -24.56
CA THR A 128 9.46 -6.02 -23.83
C THR A 128 10.35 -4.97 -24.52
N TYR A 129 11.03 -4.15 -23.71
CA TYR A 129 11.92 -3.09 -24.16
C TYR A 129 13.20 -3.08 -23.33
N ASP A 130 14.26 -2.51 -23.88
CA ASP A 130 15.42 -2.11 -23.10
C ASP A 130 15.08 -0.83 -22.32
N LEU A 131 15.07 -0.93 -20.99
CA LEU A 131 14.75 0.14 -20.05
C LEU A 131 16.01 0.81 -19.46
N GLY A 132 17.15 0.70 -20.15
CA GLY A 132 18.38 1.42 -19.82
C GLY A 132 18.26 2.95 -19.92
N ASP A 133 19.37 3.65 -19.69
CA ASP A 133 19.38 5.12 -19.58
C ASP A 133 19.21 5.86 -20.92
N SER A 134 19.48 5.20 -22.04
CA SER A 134 19.29 5.78 -23.38
C SER A 134 17.87 5.53 -23.88
N LEU A 135 17.16 6.59 -24.26
CA LEU A 135 15.77 6.54 -24.71
C LEU A 135 15.56 5.49 -25.82
N ASN A 136 14.68 4.52 -25.58
CA ASN A 136 14.43 3.40 -26.48
C ASN A 136 13.48 3.84 -27.62
N PRO A 137 13.90 3.83 -28.89
CA PRO A 137 13.09 4.33 -30.00
C PRO A 137 11.78 3.54 -30.20
N LYS A 138 11.80 2.23 -29.96
CA LYS A 138 10.61 1.37 -30.08
C LYS A 138 9.60 1.70 -28.99
N LEU A 139 10.06 1.87 -27.75
CA LEU A 139 9.21 2.27 -26.64
C LEU A 139 8.57 3.64 -26.87
N VAL A 140 9.35 4.62 -27.35
CA VAL A 140 8.85 5.95 -27.72
C VAL A 140 7.80 5.86 -28.82
N SER A 141 8.05 5.05 -29.86
CA SER A 141 7.08 4.82 -30.94
C SER A 141 5.79 4.18 -30.42
N ASP A 142 5.87 3.20 -29.53
CA ASP A 142 4.70 2.53 -28.96
C ASP A 142 3.93 3.45 -28.00
N PHE A 143 4.63 4.27 -27.22
CA PHE A 143 4.06 5.34 -26.41
C PHE A 143 3.24 6.31 -27.26
N TRP A 144 3.84 6.89 -28.29
CA TRP A 144 3.12 7.82 -29.17
C TRP A 144 2.00 7.16 -29.95
N GLY A 145 2.17 5.89 -30.36
CA GLY A 145 1.12 5.12 -31.00
C GLY A 145 -0.11 4.90 -30.10
N ARG A 146 0.09 4.68 -28.80
CA ARG A 146 -0.99 4.56 -27.82
C ARG A 146 -1.62 5.91 -27.49
N VAL A 147 -0.82 6.96 -27.29
CA VAL A 147 -1.32 8.33 -27.10
C VAL A 147 -2.18 8.77 -28.27
N ALA A 148 -1.75 8.51 -29.52
CA ALA A 148 -2.53 8.85 -30.71
C ALA A 148 -3.89 8.14 -30.76
N LYS A 149 -3.97 6.89 -30.31
CA LYS A 149 -5.24 6.15 -30.20
C LYS A 149 -6.11 6.66 -29.06
N CYS A 150 -5.52 6.97 -27.90
CA CYS A 150 -6.28 7.54 -26.78
C CYS A 150 -6.82 8.93 -27.14
N ALA A 151 -6.03 9.74 -27.85
CA ALA A 151 -6.43 11.07 -28.29
C ALA A 151 -7.71 11.08 -29.15
N THR A 152 -8.09 9.96 -29.80
CA THR A 152 -9.35 9.90 -30.57
C THR A 152 -10.60 9.89 -29.70
N LEU A 153 -10.47 9.72 -28.38
CA LEU A 153 -11.59 9.68 -27.44
C LEU A 153 -12.03 11.07 -26.96
N SER A 154 -11.31 12.13 -27.34
CA SER A 154 -11.51 13.48 -26.81
C SER A 154 -11.15 14.54 -27.86
N SER A 155 -11.69 15.74 -27.75
CA SER A 155 -11.45 16.83 -28.71
C SER A 155 -10.15 17.62 -28.50
N ASN A 156 -9.57 17.62 -27.28
CA ASN A 156 -8.29 18.28 -27.00
C ASN A 156 -7.08 17.33 -26.92
N GLY A 157 -7.29 16.01 -26.96
CA GLY A 157 -6.23 15.00 -26.99
C GLY A 157 -5.92 14.42 -25.60
N VAL A 158 -4.67 14.06 -25.33
CA VAL A 158 -4.29 13.40 -24.06
C VAL A 158 -3.57 14.39 -23.13
N ALA A 159 -4.01 14.50 -21.88
CA ALA A 159 -3.28 15.19 -20.83
C ALA A 159 -2.54 14.16 -19.96
N VAL A 160 -1.20 14.17 -20.02
CA VAL A 160 -0.32 13.25 -19.29
C VAL A 160 0.25 13.95 -18.06
N PHE A 161 -0.30 13.62 -16.91
CA PHE A 161 0.14 14.09 -15.60
C PHE A 161 1.24 13.17 -15.06
N ILE A 162 2.38 13.75 -14.69
CA ILE A 162 3.51 13.06 -14.05
C ILE A 162 3.81 13.78 -12.74
N ASP A 163 3.45 13.15 -11.63
CA ASP A 163 3.68 13.68 -10.28
C ASP A 163 5.00 13.14 -9.69
N GLU A 164 5.70 13.97 -8.91
CA GLU A 164 7.00 13.68 -8.29
C GLU A 164 8.14 13.39 -9.30
N PHE A 165 8.20 14.16 -10.39
CA PHE A 165 9.21 13.99 -11.45
C PHE A 165 10.65 14.30 -10.99
N GLU A 166 10.84 15.16 -9.98
CA GLU A 166 12.16 15.44 -9.37
C GLU A 166 12.83 14.19 -8.83
N LEU A 167 12.04 13.17 -8.45
CA LEU A 167 12.53 11.95 -7.83
C LEU A 167 13.04 10.91 -8.84
N ILE A 168 12.96 11.21 -10.14
CA ILE A 168 13.59 10.40 -11.19
C ILE A 168 15.07 10.78 -11.26
N ASP A 169 15.97 9.81 -11.09
CA ASP A 169 17.42 10.06 -11.04
C ASP A 169 17.98 10.57 -12.37
N ASN A 170 17.46 10.05 -13.49
CA ASN A 170 17.96 10.34 -14.82
C ASN A 170 16.84 10.81 -15.77
N HIS A 171 16.81 12.12 -16.04
CA HIS A 171 15.84 12.74 -16.94
C HIS A 171 16.25 12.74 -18.43
N ASN A 172 17.34 12.06 -18.80
CA ASN A 172 17.84 12.06 -20.18
C ASN A 172 16.78 11.56 -21.17
N GLY A 173 16.62 12.31 -22.27
CA GLY A 173 15.65 11.99 -23.32
C GLY A 173 14.25 12.57 -23.11
N PHE A 174 13.90 13.11 -21.94
CA PHE A 174 12.58 13.71 -21.72
C PHE A 174 12.32 14.92 -22.64
N ALA A 175 13.31 15.78 -22.81
CA ALA A 175 13.20 16.91 -23.73
C ALA A 175 13.04 16.46 -25.21
N SER A 176 13.69 15.35 -25.59
CA SER A 176 13.51 14.75 -26.92
C SER A 176 12.12 14.15 -27.09
N LEU A 177 11.57 13.54 -26.03
CA LEU A 177 10.20 13.04 -25.99
C LEU A 177 9.21 14.17 -26.22
N ILE A 178 9.28 15.26 -25.46
CA ILE A 178 8.38 16.43 -25.61
C ILE A 178 8.44 16.99 -27.04
N LYS A 179 9.63 17.05 -27.66
CA LYS A 179 9.79 17.51 -29.06
C LYS A 179 9.19 16.57 -30.09
N ALA A 180 9.15 15.27 -29.81
CA ALA A 180 8.57 14.26 -30.68
C ALA A 180 7.04 14.20 -30.58
N ASN A 181 6.42 15.04 -29.74
CA ASN A 181 4.99 15.12 -29.57
C ASN A 181 4.28 15.44 -30.91
N PRO A 182 3.35 14.60 -31.38
CA PRO A 182 2.66 14.78 -32.65
C PRO A 182 1.58 15.89 -32.62
N GLY A 183 1.34 16.55 -31.49
CA GLY A 183 0.46 17.72 -31.37
C GLY A 183 -0.88 17.49 -30.65
N ASN A 184 -1.15 16.29 -30.15
CA ASN A 184 -2.39 15.92 -29.44
C ASN A 184 -2.13 15.42 -28.01
N CYS A 185 -1.07 15.93 -27.39
CA CYS A 185 -0.66 15.55 -26.04
C CYS A 185 -0.14 16.76 -25.31
N VAL A 186 -0.50 16.91 -24.04
CA VAL A 186 0.04 17.93 -23.14
C VAL A 186 0.63 17.21 -21.94
N PHE A 187 1.88 17.53 -21.57
CA PHE A 187 2.50 17.03 -20.34
C PHE A 187 2.26 18.03 -19.21
N ILE A 188 1.77 17.54 -18.08
CA ILE A 188 1.62 18.29 -16.84
C ILE A 188 2.52 17.62 -15.81
N VAL A 189 3.63 18.25 -15.47
CA VAL A 189 4.68 17.63 -14.66
C VAL A 189 4.84 18.40 -13.37
N THR A 190 4.84 17.71 -12.23
CA THR A 190 5.13 18.34 -10.94
C THR A 190 6.58 18.12 -10.55
N GLY A 191 7.12 19.10 -9.82
CA GLY A 191 8.42 18.98 -9.18
C GLY A 191 9.59 19.02 -10.15
N ILE A 192 9.59 19.95 -11.10
CA ILE A 192 10.79 20.20 -11.89
C ILE A 192 11.56 21.34 -11.21
N GLY A 193 12.70 21.00 -10.61
CA GLY A 193 13.66 21.93 -9.99
C GLY A 193 13.13 22.73 -8.78
N GLN A 194 13.96 22.95 -7.76
CA GLN A 194 13.62 23.92 -6.70
C GLN A 194 13.91 25.35 -7.15
N THR A 195 14.75 25.52 -8.17
CA THR A 195 15.09 26.83 -8.76
C THR A 195 15.04 26.80 -10.27
N GLU A 196 14.75 27.95 -10.88
CA GLU A 196 14.73 28.16 -12.33
C GLU A 196 16.01 27.69 -13.04
N LYS A 197 17.17 27.74 -12.37
CA LYS A 197 18.45 27.29 -12.90
C LYS A 197 18.57 25.77 -13.04
N GLU A 198 17.82 25.00 -12.24
CA GLU A 198 17.80 23.53 -12.29
C GLU A 198 16.90 23.06 -13.44
N LEU A 199 15.69 23.64 -13.55
CA LEU A 199 14.77 23.44 -14.68
C LEU A 199 15.47 23.61 -16.04
N VAL A 200 16.27 24.68 -16.19
CA VAL A 200 16.91 25.04 -17.47
C VAL A 200 18.17 24.23 -17.75
N ARG A 201 18.89 23.74 -16.73
CA ARG A 201 20.16 23.01 -16.91
C ARG A 201 19.97 21.65 -17.58
N ASP A 202 18.97 20.89 -17.15
CA ASP A 202 18.74 19.51 -17.62
C ASP A 202 17.91 19.46 -18.92
N HIS A 203 17.30 20.60 -19.29
CA HIS A 203 16.32 20.68 -20.37
C HIS A 203 16.53 21.85 -21.32
N LYS A 204 17.77 22.30 -21.53
CA LYS A 204 18.14 23.40 -22.46
C LYS A 204 17.45 23.35 -23.83
N SER A 205 17.12 22.16 -24.29
CA SER A 205 16.54 21.96 -25.61
C SER A 205 15.03 22.33 -25.69
N ILE A 206 14.34 22.48 -24.56
CA ILE A 206 12.92 22.87 -24.44
C ILE A 206 12.71 24.15 -23.59
N GLU A 207 13.75 24.97 -23.42
CA GLU A 207 13.76 26.19 -22.59
C GLU A 207 12.54 27.10 -22.84
N ARG A 208 12.20 27.38 -24.11
CA ARG A 208 11.04 28.20 -24.44
C ARG A 208 9.71 27.63 -23.94
N GLN A 209 9.54 26.31 -23.97
CA GLN A 209 8.32 25.65 -23.49
C GLN A 209 8.28 25.65 -21.96
N LEU A 210 9.44 25.56 -21.30
CA LEU A 210 9.54 25.71 -19.85
C LEU A 210 9.16 27.13 -19.43
N ASP A 211 9.62 28.16 -20.15
CA ASP A 211 9.31 29.56 -19.85
C ASP A 211 7.82 29.89 -20.00
N THR A 212 7.17 29.38 -21.05
CA THR A 212 5.75 29.62 -21.29
C THR A 212 4.84 28.77 -20.40
N GLY A 213 5.25 27.53 -20.11
CA GLY A 213 4.49 26.52 -19.38
C GLY A 213 4.67 26.54 -17.85
N LYS A 214 5.43 27.48 -17.31
CA LYS A 214 5.79 27.52 -15.89
C LYS A 214 4.59 27.86 -15.01
N LEU A 215 4.33 27.04 -14.00
CA LEU A 215 3.29 27.27 -13.00
C LEU A 215 3.88 27.25 -11.57
N GLU A 216 4.18 28.44 -11.05
CA GLU A 216 4.75 28.62 -9.73
C GLU A 216 3.70 28.48 -8.62
N VAL A 217 4.03 27.67 -7.60
CA VAL A 217 3.19 27.42 -6.44
C VAL A 217 3.85 27.99 -5.18
N PRO A 218 3.48 29.22 -4.76
CA PRO A 218 4.06 29.87 -3.59
C PRO A 218 3.49 29.32 -2.28
N ASN A 219 4.08 29.77 -1.16
CA ASN A 219 3.49 29.59 0.17
C ASN A 219 2.07 30.16 0.20
N MET A 220 1.18 29.47 0.90
CA MET A 220 -0.18 29.98 1.08
C MET A 220 -0.18 31.21 1.98
N SER A 221 -0.99 32.19 1.62
CA SER A 221 -1.28 33.32 2.49
C SER A 221 -2.05 32.88 3.73
N GLU A 222 -2.02 33.69 4.79
CA GLU A 222 -2.77 33.40 6.00
C GLU A 222 -4.29 33.24 5.73
N ASP A 223 -4.84 34.03 4.80
CA ASP A 223 -6.25 33.97 4.46
C ASP A 223 -6.63 32.69 3.73
N GLU A 224 -5.76 32.18 2.86
CA GLU A 224 -5.93 30.85 2.22
C GLU A 224 -5.87 29.73 3.25
N LEU A 225 -4.96 29.82 4.24
CA LEU A 225 -4.88 28.84 5.33
C LEU A 225 -6.14 28.87 6.21
N ARG A 226 -6.65 30.07 6.54
CA ARG A 226 -7.93 30.24 7.26
C ARG A 226 -9.09 29.63 6.48
N LEU A 227 -9.09 29.76 5.15
CA LEU A 227 -10.11 29.15 4.31
C LEU A 227 -10.11 27.62 4.40
N ILE A 228 -8.93 26.97 4.46
CA ILE A 228 -8.84 25.51 4.66
C ILE A 228 -9.53 25.10 5.97
N VAL A 229 -9.26 25.81 7.06
CA VAL A 229 -9.90 25.53 8.37
C VAL A 229 -11.42 25.74 8.27
N ALA A 230 -11.86 26.82 7.64
CA ALA A 230 -13.28 27.12 7.45
C ALA A 230 -13.99 25.99 6.68
N LYS A 231 -13.44 25.54 5.54
CA LYS A 231 -13.98 24.43 4.76
C LYS A 231 -13.99 23.11 5.53
N ALA A 232 -12.96 22.83 6.32
CA ALA A 232 -12.90 21.63 7.15
C ALA A 232 -14.01 21.63 8.22
N GLN A 233 -14.31 22.78 8.83
CA GLN A 233 -15.43 22.94 9.77
C GLN A 233 -16.78 22.79 9.07
N GLU A 234 -16.94 23.38 7.89
CA GLU A 234 -18.16 23.27 7.08
C GLU A 234 -18.44 21.81 6.68
N TYR A 235 -17.41 21.08 6.25
CA TYR A 235 -17.49 19.65 5.91
C TYR A 235 -18.06 18.80 7.06
N ILE A 236 -17.79 19.19 8.31
CA ILE A 236 -18.29 18.53 9.51
C ILE A 236 -19.54 19.20 10.08
N SER A 237 -20.26 19.98 9.26
CA SER A 237 -21.48 20.72 9.65
C SER A 237 -21.28 21.62 10.88
N SER A 238 -20.04 22.09 11.10
CA SER A 238 -19.63 22.86 12.27
C SER A 238 -19.97 22.20 13.62
N GLU A 239 -20.04 20.87 13.70
CA GLU A 239 -20.22 20.15 14.98
C GLU A 239 -19.03 20.35 15.94
N ILE A 240 -17.83 20.56 15.38
CA ILE A 240 -16.63 20.95 16.10
C ILE A 240 -16.06 22.19 15.42
N VAL A 241 -15.79 23.25 16.20
CA VAL A 241 -15.32 24.54 15.69
C VAL A 241 -13.97 24.88 16.33
N PHE A 242 -13.06 25.44 15.54
CA PHE A 242 -11.82 26.03 16.02
C PHE A 242 -12.09 27.44 16.51
N GLU A 243 -11.68 27.72 17.75
CA GLU A 243 -11.71 29.07 18.29
C GLU A 243 -10.81 29.99 17.45
N LYS A 244 -11.21 31.25 17.24
CA LYS A 244 -10.44 32.21 16.45
C LYS A 244 -8.97 32.31 16.89
N THR A 245 -8.72 32.34 18.20
CA THR A 245 -7.35 32.40 18.76
C THR A 245 -6.54 31.14 18.44
N ALA A 246 -7.19 29.97 18.38
CA ALA A 246 -6.57 28.72 17.98
C ALA A 246 -6.28 28.68 16.47
N VAL A 247 -7.19 29.21 15.63
CA VAL A 247 -6.97 29.34 14.18
C VAL A 247 -5.81 30.29 13.90
N ASP A 248 -5.81 31.48 14.51
CA ASP A 248 -4.74 32.46 14.34
C ASP A 248 -3.38 31.87 14.79
N HIS A 249 -3.36 31.13 15.91
CA HIS A 249 -2.17 30.44 16.35
C HIS A 249 -1.72 29.35 15.37
N LEU A 250 -2.64 28.51 14.89
CA LEU A 250 -2.36 27.45 13.91
C LEU A 250 -1.78 28.03 12.60
N VAL A 251 -2.39 29.09 12.07
CA VAL A 251 -1.96 29.75 10.83
C VAL A 251 -0.56 30.35 10.98
N GLN A 252 -0.28 30.97 12.13
CA GLN A 252 1.05 31.51 12.43
C GLN A 252 2.13 30.41 12.50
N ILE A 253 1.87 29.29 13.18
CA ILE A 253 2.90 28.25 13.37
C ILE A 253 3.19 27.45 12.10
N VAL A 254 2.19 27.23 11.23
CA VAL A 254 2.39 26.48 9.97
C VAL A 254 3.01 27.34 8.87
N ASN A 255 3.02 28.67 9.03
CA ASN A 255 3.76 29.63 8.21
C ASN A 255 3.63 29.40 6.68
N GLY A 256 2.39 29.28 6.20
CA GLY A 256 2.12 29.10 4.77
C GLY A 256 2.21 27.66 4.25
N HIS A 257 2.46 26.67 5.10
CA HIS A 257 2.55 25.25 4.73
C HIS A 257 1.21 24.49 4.94
N PRO A 258 0.42 24.25 3.88
CA PRO A 258 -0.88 23.58 4.00
C PRO A 258 -0.78 22.14 4.51
N TYR A 259 0.28 21.40 4.18
CA TYR A 259 0.50 20.05 4.69
C TYR A 259 0.46 20.00 6.24
N LEU A 260 1.20 20.91 6.89
CA LEU A 260 1.24 20.98 8.35
C LEU A 260 -0.11 21.42 8.92
N LEU A 261 -0.81 22.34 8.25
CA LEU A 261 -2.15 22.73 8.66
C LEU A 261 -3.11 21.53 8.64
N HIS A 262 -3.09 20.72 7.58
CA HIS A 262 -3.90 19.51 7.52
C HIS A 262 -3.48 18.47 8.56
N LEU A 263 -2.19 18.31 8.83
CA LEU A 263 -1.69 17.37 9.82
C LEU A 263 -2.20 17.77 11.22
N VAL A 264 -1.92 19.00 11.63
CA VAL A 264 -2.30 19.52 12.94
C VAL A 264 -3.82 19.57 13.09
N GLY A 265 -4.53 20.07 12.07
CA GLY A 265 -5.99 20.13 12.06
C GLY A 265 -6.64 18.75 12.21
N LYS A 266 -6.12 17.71 11.53
CA LYS A 266 -6.62 16.34 11.64
C LYS A 266 -6.48 15.79 13.06
N HIS A 267 -5.32 15.97 13.67
CA HIS A 267 -5.06 15.50 15.03
C HIS A 267 -5.90 16.28 16.05
N ALA A 268 -6.03 17.60 15.90
CA ALA A 268 -6.86 18.43 16.77
C ALA A 268 -8.35 18.04 16.70
N LEU A 269 -8.91 17.84 15.51
CA LEU A 269 -10.29 17.35 15.34
C LEU A 269 -10.49 15.94 15.93
N SER A 270 -9.55 15.03 15.68
CA SER A 270 -9.62 13.65 16.19
C SER A 270 -9.61 13.63 17.72
N LEU A 271 -8.77 14.47 18.33
CA LEU A 271 -8.65 14.61 19.77
C LEU A 271 -9.91 15.23 20.38
N ALA A 272 -10.42 16.32 19.79
CA ALA A 272 -11.67 16.94 20.23
C ALA A 272 -12.84 15.96 20.16
N PHE A 273 -12.96 15.22 19.06
CA PHE A 273 -14.00 14.21 18.89
C PHE A 273 -13.92 13.11 19.96
N LYS A 274 -12.73 12.52 20.19
CA LYS A 274 -12.50 11.49 21.22
C LYS A 274 -12.84 12.01 22.62
N ASN A 275 -12.45 13.25 22.92
CA ASN A 275 -12.69 13.91 24.20
C ASN A 275 -14.10 14.51 24.31
N LYS A 276 -14.96 14.31 23.30
CA LYS A 276 -16.33 14.84 23.23
C LYS A 276 -16.40 16.37 23.37
N LYS A 277 -15.36 17.08 22.92
CA LYS A 277 -15.31 18.54 22.82
C LYS A 277 -15.90 19.00 21.49
N ASN A 278 -16.66 20.10 21.51
CA ASN A 278 -17.19 20.78 20.34
C ASN A 278 -16.42 22.07 19.98
N LEU A 279 -15.42 22.43 20.79
CA LEU A 279 -14.56 23.59 20.57
C LEU A 279 -13.10 23.15 20.67
N ILE A 280 -12.30 23.55 19.67
CA ILE A 280 -10.84 23.42 19.66
C ILE A 280 -10.26 24.77 20.04
N ASP A 281 -9.80 24.86 21.27
CA ASP A 281 -9.05 25.99 21.81
C ASP A 281 -7.53 25.79 21.61
N LYS A 282 -6.75 26.78 22.06
CA LYS A 282 -5.29 26.72 21.99
C LYS A 282 -4.72 25.50 22.75
N SER A 283 -5.31 25.12 23.88
CA SER A 283 -4.83 23.98 24.70
C SER A 283 -4.98 22.64 23.96
N THR A 284 -6.09 22.46 23.25
CA THR A 284 -6.37 21.27 22.45
C THR A 284 -5.41 21.19 21.24
N LEU A 285 -5.04 22.35 20.70
CA LEU A 285 -4.05 22.44 19.62
C LEU A 285 -2.64 22.04 20.11
N GLU A 286 -2.23 22.52 21.29
CA GLU A 286 -0.95 22.15 21.92
C GLU A 286 -0.88 20.64 22.23
N GLU A 287 -1.98 20.05 22.73
CA GLU A 287 -2.09 18.61 22.95
C GLU A 287 -1.98 17.81 21.64
N ALA A 288 -2.59 18.30 20.56
CA ALA A 288 -2.48 17.67 19.23
C ALA A 288 -1.04 17.70 18.69
N LEU A 289 -0.32 18.82 18.88
CA LEU A 289 1.08 18.96 18.49
C LEU A 289 2.00 18.02 19.30
N GLN A 290 1.72 17.86 20.61
CA GLN A 290 2.41 16.88 21.46
C GLN A 290 2.15 15.44 20.99
N HIS A 291 0.93 15.14 20.56
CA HIS A 291 0.62 13.82 20.00
C HIS A 291 1.33 13.58 18.67
N ILE A 292 1.37 14.56 17.76
CA ILE A 292 2.08 14.45 16.46
C ILE A 292 3.55 14.10 16.67
N ALA A 293 4.16 14.78 17.65
CA ALA A 293 5.51 14.55 18.11
C ALA A 293 5.72 13.13 18.66
N SER A 294 4.94 12.73 19.66
CA SER A 294 5.13 11.46 20.37
C SER A 294 4.76 10.24 19.52
N SER A 295 3.75 10.35 18.66
CA SER A 295 3.30 9.27 17.79
C SER A 295 4.10 9.16 16.48
N ARG A 296 5.09 10.04 16.26
CA ARG A 296 5.84 10.17 14.99
C ARG A 296 4.91 10.22 13.77
N ALA A 297 3.88 11.06 13.82
CA ALA A 297 2.83 11.08 12.79
C ALA A 297 3.38 11.34 11.37
N ASP A 298 4.48 12.10 11.26
CA ASP A 298 5.33 12.17 10.07
C ASP A 298 6.72 11.62 10.40
N ARG A 299 7.00 10.38 10.00
CA ARG A 299 8.28 9.71 10.31
C ARG A 299 9.46 10.39 9.62
N SER A 300 9.28 10.96 8.41
CA SER A 300 10.36 11.56 7.65
C SER A 300 10.87 12.84 8.30
N LEU A 301 9.95 13.74 8.67
CA LEU A 301 10.30 14.99 9.35
C LEU A 301 10.80 14.72 10.78
N GLU A 302 10.18 13.78 11.48
CA GLU A 302 10.57 13.43 12.86
C GLU A 302 11.95 12.78 12.93
N ASP A 303 12.28 11.83 12.07
CA ASP A 303 13.59 11.18 12.09
C ASP A 303 14.71 12.17 11.70
N ARG A 304 14.45 13.11 10.77
CA ARG A 304 15.35 14.23 10.49
C ARG A 304 15.53 15.13 11.69
N TYR A 305 14.45 15.43 12.41
CA TYR A 305 14.49 16.26 13.62
C TYR A 305 15.33 15.59 14.70
N LEU A 306 15.05 14.32 15.01
CA LEU A 306 15.79 13.52 15.99
C LEU A 306 17.27 13.38 15.61
N LYS A 307 17.59 13.20 14.33
CA LYS A 307 18.97 13.21 13.82
C LYS A 307 19.63 14.58 14.03
N ALA A 308 18.92 15.66 13.74
CA ALA A 308 19.43 17.02 13.90
C ALA A 308 19.77 17.33 15.35
N ILE A 309 18.88 17.02 16.30
CA ILE A 309 19.06 17.34 17.72
C ILE A 309 19.96 16.35 18.48
N GLY A 310 19.95 15.08 18.09
CA GLY A 310 20.54 13.99 18.89
C GLY A 310 19.99 13.99 20.32
N ASN A 311 20.89 13.89 21.30
CA ASN A 311 20.54 14.01 22.73
C ASN A 311 20.95 15.38 23.31
N SER A 312 21.12 16.41 22.48
CA SER A 312 21.58 17.74 22.92
C SER A 312 20.44 18.74 23.01
N HIS A 313 20.07 19.11 24.24
CA HIS A 313 19.11 20.17 24.49
C HIS A 313 19.57 21.51 23.90
N GLN A 314 20.87 21.81 23.94
CA GLN A 314 21.40 23.07 23.41
C GLN A 314 21.23 23.16 21.90
N ARG A 315 21.48 22.05 21.20
CA ARG A 315 21.32 21.95 19.76
C ARG A 315 19.85 22.05 19.36
N GLU A 316 18.97 21.39 20.10
CA GLU A 316 17.52 21.51 19.94
C GLU A 316 17.05 22.96 20.07
N THR A 317 17.49 23.68 21.11
CA THR A 317 17.16 25.09 21.32
C THR A 317 17.66 25.97 20.18
N VAL A 318 18.90 25.81 19.72
CA VAL A 318 19.45 26.60 18.62
C VAL A 318 18.67 26.34 17.32
N LEU A 319 18.42 25.08 16.97
CA LEU A 319 17.63 24.73 15.78
C LEU A 319 16.24 25.38 15.82
N ARG A 320 15.58 25.34 16.99
CA ARG A 320 14.27 25.96 17.20
C ARG A 320 14.28 27.47 17.09
N ILE A 321 15.33 28.14 17.56
CA ILE A 321 15.48 29.59 17.39
C ILE A 321 15.53 29.94 15.90
N PHE A 322 16.39 29.27 15.13
CA PHE A 322 16.46 29.46 13.68
C PHE A 322 15.14 29.15 12.98
N ALA A 323 14.37 28.17 13.47
CA ALA A 323 13.06 27.86 12.92
C ALA A 323 12.00 28.93 13.22
N SER A 324 12.05 29.54 14.41
CA SER A 324 11.06 30.49 14.93
C SER A 324 11.20 31.93 14.42
N VAL A 325 12.36 32.31 13.88
CA VAL A 325 12.54 33.64 13.26
C VAL A 325 11.63 33.75 12.03
N GLY A 326 11.08 34.92 11.70
CA GLY A 326 10.17 35.07 10.55
C GLY A 326 10.85 35.08 9.17
N GLU A 327 12.16 35.28 9.13
CA GLU A 327 12.95 35.46 7.89
C GLU A 327 13.52 34.14 7.37
N ASP A 328 13.46 33.88 6.05
CA ASP A 328 14.01 32.64 5.45
C ASP A 328 15.51 32.48 5.74
N VAL A 329 16.25 33.59 5.64
CA VAL A 329 17.68 33.67 5.96
C VAL A 329 17.86 34.49 7.23
N VAL A 330 18.43 33.87 8.25
CA VAL A 330 18.57 34.42 9.60
C VAL A 330 20.00 34.87 9.85
N HIS A 331 20.17 36.11 10.29
CA HIS A 331 21.46 36.64 10.72
C HIS A 331 21.80 36.24 12.16
N THR A 332 23.07 35.97 12.46
CA THR A 332 23.49 35.54 13.80
C THR A 332 23.29 36.60 14.88
N THR A 333 23.24 37.89 14.54
CA THR A 333 22.91 38.95 15.53
C THR A 333 21.46 38.87 16.02
N ILE A 334 20.58 38.14 15.32
CA ILE A 334 19.22 37.85 15.77
C ILE A 334 19.22 36.55 16.58
N ALA A 335 19.81 35.48 16.03
CA ALA A 335 19.72 34.15 16.64
C ALA A 335 20.61 33.97 17.89
N TYR A 336 21.82 34.54 17.93
CA TYR A 336 22.75 34.31 19.04
C TYR A 336 22.29 34.96 20.34
N PRO A 337 21.83 36.23 20.37
CA PRO A 337 21.27 36.80 21.58
C PRO A 337 20.07 36.01 22.10
N LEU A 338 19.18 35.55 21.22
CA LEU A 338 18.05 34.69 21.60
C LEU A 338 18.53 33.36 22.22
N ALA A 339 19.56 32.74 21.66
CA ALA A 339 20.14 31.52 22.20
C ALA A 339 20.77 31.74 23.58
N GLU A 340 21.52 32.81 23.74
CA GLU A 340 22.13 33.19 25.03
C GLU A 340 21.06 33.44 26.10
N THR A 341 19.95 34.11 25.76
CA THR A 341 18.83 34.31 26.70
C THR A 341 18.14 33.02 27.11
N GLN A 342 18.19 31.97 26.28
CA GLN A 342 17.67 30.63 26.59
C GLN A 342 18.73 29.72 27.23
N GLY A 343 19.85 30.28 27.72
CA GLY A 343 20.87 29.55 28.47
C GLY A 343 21.87 28.78 27.60
N ILE A 344 21.96 29.08 26.30
CA ILE A 344 22.87 28.40 25.38
C ILE A 344 24.28 28.98 25.48
N SER A 345 25.22 28.16 25.96
CA SER A 345 26.65 28.48 25.91
C SER A 345 27.21 28.27 24.51
N ASN A 346 27.92 29.29 24.00
CA ASN A 346 28.57 29.27 22.68
C ASN A 346 27.62 28.89 21.52
N PRO A 347 26.63 29.73 21.18
CA PRO A 347 25.69 29.47 20.08
C PRO A 347 26.39 29.14 18.75
N SER A 348 27.56 29.72 18.51
CA SER A 348 28.34 29.51 17.29
C SER A 348 28.77 28.06 17.08
N TYR A 349 29.08 27.33 18.17
CA TYR A 349 29.41 25.92 18.11
C TYR A 349 28.22 25.08 17.63
N TRP A 350 27.04 25.31 18.20
CA TRP A 350 25.82 24.55 17.85
C TRP A 350 25.33 24.87 16.44
N VAL A 351 25.50 26.11 15.98
CA VAL A 351 25.27 26.46 14.57
C VAL A 351 26.23 25.73 13.64
N ALA A 352 27.52 25.65 14.00
CA ALA A 352 28.49 24.86 13.25
C ALA A 352 28.17 23.35 13.27
N ASP A 353 27.62 22.86 14.37
CA ASP A 353 27.31 21.45 14.56
C ASP A 353 26.04 21.01 13.79
N LEU A 354 25.05 21.89 13.65
CA LEU A 354 23.85 21.68 12.82
C LEU A 354 24.13 21.68 11.31
N GLN A 355 25.29 22.18 10.88
CA GLN A 355 25.75 22.13 9.49
C GLN A 355 26.41 20.79 9.12
N LYS A 356 26.75 19.94 10.09
CA LYS A 356 27.45 18.68 9.84
C LYS A 356 26.50 17.60 9.32
N GLU A 357 27.01 16.75 8.44
CA GLU A 357 26.29 15.58 7.90
C GLU A 357 25.84 14.61 9.00
N SER A 358 26.66 14.45 10.05
CA SER A 358 26.34 13.68 11.25
C SER A 358 25.05 14.16 11.95
N SER A 359 24.73 15.45 11.81
CA SER A 359 23.56 16.11 12.36
C SER A 359 22.49 16.39 11.28
N GLY A 360 22.60 15.74 10.12
CA GLY A 360 21.64 15.88 9.03
C GLY A 360 21.82 17.12 8.14
N SER A 361 22.77 18.02 8.44
CA SER A 361 23.04 19.24 7.65
C SER A 361 21.82 20.16 7.43
N GLU A 362 20.89 20.18 8.38
CA GLU A 362 19.61 20.89 8.23
C GLU A 362 19.76 22.42 8.21
N LEU A 363 20.86 22.95 8.75
CA LEU A 363 21.19 24.38 8.72
C LEU A 363 22.35 24.60 7.74
N VAL A 364 22.19 25.55 6.81
CA VAL A 364 23.22 25.89 5.81
C VAL A 364 23.63 27.35 5.90
N LYS A 365 24.94 27.61 5.72
CA LYS A 365 25.48 28.97 5.63
C LYS A 365 25.26 29.54 4.23
N VAL A 366 24.48 30.62 4.12
CA VAL A 366 24.16 31.27 2.84
C VAL A 366 25.17 32.39 2.53
N ALA A 367 25.60 33.12 3.56
CA ALA A 367 26.64 34.15 3.48
C ALA A 367 27.35 34.28 4.85
N GLU A 368 28.32 35.19 4.97
CA GLU A 368 28.96 35.47 6.26
C GLU A 368 27.91 35.90 7.30
N GLN A 369 27.82 35.20 8.43
CA GLN A 369 26.82 35.43 9.49
C GLN A 369 25.33 35.19 9.09
N TYR A 370 25.05 34.70 7.89
CA TYR A 370 23.69 34.39 7.42
C TYR A 370 23.49 32.89 7.23
N TYR A 371 22.46 32.33 7.87
CA TYR A 371 22.14 30.91 7.84
C TYR A 371 20.67 30.67 7.51
N ARG A 372 20.34 29.50 6.96
CA ARG A 372 18.99 29.11 6.57
C ARG A 372 18.77 27.63 6.84
N ILE A 373 17.57 27.25 7.28
CA ILE A 373 17.17 25.85 7.32
C ILE A 373 16.84 25.41 5.90
N GLN A 374 17.46 24.33 5.42
CA GLN A 374 17.45 23.97 4.00
C GLN A 374 16.05 23.68 3.46
N ASP A 375 15.22 22.97 4.23
CA ASP A 375 13.85 22.62 3.86
C ASP A 375 12.84 23.47 4.65
N PRO A 376 12.09 24.37 3.97
CA PRO A 376 11.06 25.19 4.61
C PRO A 376 9.98 24.37 5.34
N LEU A 377 9.63 23.18 4.83
CA LEU A 377 8.65 22.32 5.49
C LEU A 377 9.19 21.77 6.82
N PHE A 378 10.45 21.35 6.83
CA PHE A 378 11.14 20.91 8.04
C PHE A 378 11.23 22.04 9.07
N ARG A 379 11.59 23.25 8.63
CA ARG A 379 11.57 24.45 9.47
C ARG A 379 10.21 24.66 10.14
N ALA A 380 9.13 24.63 9.36
CA ALA A 380 7.80 24.84 9.89
C ALA A 380 7.39 23.71 10.85
N TYR A 381 7.80 22.47 10.59
CA TYR A 381 7.58 21.33 11.50
C TYR A 381 8.30 21.52 12.86
N VAL A 382 9.56 21.96 12.82
CA VAL A 382 10.34 22.28 14.03
C VAL A 382 9.66 23.39 14.83
N SER A 383 9.20 24.45 14.15
CA SER A 383 8.51 25.58 14.77
C SER A 383 7.19 25.15 15.41
N ALA A 384 6.40 24.32 14.71
CA ALA A 384 5.06 23.94 15.14
C ALA A 384 5.05 22.89 16.27
N THR A 385 5.93 21.88 16.24
CA THR A 385 5.90 20.78 17.24
C THR A 385 6.67 21.12 18.52
N PRO A 386 6.33 20.55 19.69
CA PRO A 386 7.04 20.79 20.95
C PRO A 386 8.46 20.20 20.96
N PRO A 387 9.35 20.58 21.90
CA PRO A 387 10.67 19.95 22.03
C PRO A 387 10.58 18.49 22.49
N ARG A 388 11.55 17.65 22.11
CA ARG A 388 11.59 16.20 22.40
C ARG A 388 12.35 15.88 23.68
N LEU A 389 13.33 16.69 24.07
CA LEU A 389 14.15 16.43 25.24
C LEU A 389 13.56 17.04 26.53
N ALA A 390 12.23 17.24 26.58
CA ALA A 390 11.49 17.75 27.73
C ALA A 390 10.28 16.84 28.11
N GLY A 391 10.38 16.12 29.25
CA GLY A 391 9.24 15.56 30.04
C GLY A 391 8.56 14.25 29.57
N THR A 392 8.35 13.30 30.49
CA THR A 392 8.08 11.84 30.33
C THR A 392 6.62 11.33 30.35
N ALA A 393 6.35 10.29 29.53
CA ALA A 393 5.53 9.03 29.66
C ALA A 393 4.07 9.01 30.20
N ILE A 394 3.24 8.05 29.68
CA ILE A 394 2.37 7.07 30.41
C ILE A 394 1.62 6.14 29.40
N GLY A 395 1.54 4.84 29.72
CA GLY A 395 0.73 3.80 29.03
C GLY A 395 -0.41 3.26 29.88
N LEU A 396 -1.26 2.37 29.33
CA LEU A 396 -2.39 1.71 30.01
C LEU A 396 -2.62 0.28 29.50
N ASN A 397 -2.96 -0.62 30.43
CA ASN A 397 -3.34 -2.03 30.22
C ASN A 397 -4.85 -2.28 30.47
N VAL A 398 -5.44 -3.33 29.87
CA VAL A 398 -6.81 -3.86 30.08
C VAL A 398 -6.88 -5.41 29.99
N THR A 399 -7.47 -6.01 31.03
CA THR A 399 -7.73 -7.45 31.26
C THR A 399 -8.87 -8.07 30.43
N LYS A 400 -8.91 -9.42 30.38
CA LYS A 400 -9.73 -10.28 29.48
C LYS A 400 -10.49 -11.39 30.24
N GLU A 401 -11.66 -11.80 29.74
CA GLU A 401 -12.35 -13.10 30.01
C GLU A 401 -12.92 -13.63 28.68
N GLU A 402 -12.87 -14.94 28.41
CA GLU A 402 -13.56 -15.56 27.25
C GLU A 402 -13.80 -17.09 27.44
N HIS A 403 -14.96 -17.58 27.00
CA HIS A 403 -15.46 -18.98 27.03
C HIS A 403 -15.03 -19.81 25.79
N GLU A 404 -15.03 -21.15 25.91
CA GLU A 404 -14.66 -22.14 24.87
C GLU A 404 -15.54 -22.10 23.59
N LYS A 405 -14.91 -22.04 22.41
CA LYS A 405 -15.54 -22.09 21.07
C LYS A 405 -14.80 -23.05 20.11
N ASN A 406 -15.52 -23.67 19.16
CA ASN A 406 -14.95 -24.55 18.12
C ASN A 406 -14.95 -23.84 16.75
N PHE A 407 -13.76 -23.64 16.17
CA PHE A 407 -13.55 -22.97 14.89
C PHE A 407 -13.26 -23.97 13.78
N MET A 408 -13.94 -23.85 12.63
CA MET A 408 -13.80 -24.74 11.48
C MET A 408 -13.11 -24.02 10.31
N LEU A 409 -11.87 -24.39 10.02
CA LEU A 409 -11.11 -23.88 8.88
C LEU A 409 -11.17 -24.87 7.71
N ILE A 410 -11.45 -24.37 6.51
CA ILE A 410 -11.41 -25.11 5.24
C ILE A 410 -10.14 -24.70 4.51
N GLN A 411 -9.28 -25.65 4.15
CA GLN A 411 -8.05 -25.39 3.39
C GLN A 411 -8.18 -25.99 1.99
N ILE A 412 -7.98 -25.14 0.97
CA ILE A 412 -7.85 -25.53 -0.44
C ILE A 412 -6.53 -24.99 -0.99
N SER A 413 -5.98 -25.65 -2.01
CA SER A 413 -4.68 -25.27 -2.57
C SER A 413 -4.53 -25.78 -4.00
N ASP A 414 -3.63 -25.17 -4.77
CA ASP A 414 -3.18 -25.66 -6.07
C ASP A 414 -4.38 -25.95 -6.99
N ILE A 415 -5.16 -24.89 -7.24
CA ILE A 415 -6.41 -24.93 -8.01
C ILE A 415 -6.09 -24.88 -9.52
N HIS A 416 -5.04 -24.13 -9.90
CA HIS A 416 -4.53 -24.01 -11.27
C HIS A 416 -5.58 -23.63 -12.32
N PHE A 417 -6.40 -22.60 -12.08
CA PHE A 417 -7.27 -22.05 -13.12
C PHE A 417 -6.43 -21.70 -14.37
N GLY A 418 -6.83 -22.24 -15.52
CA GLY A 418 -6.06 -22.18 -16.76
C GLY A 418 -6.03 -23.53 -17.48
N SER A 419 -4.99 -23.76 -18.28
CA SER A 419 -4.84 -24.97 -19.11
C SER A 419 -4.71 -26.28 -18.33
N LYS A 420 -4.29 -26.20 -17.06
CA LYS A 420 -4.09 -27.37 -16.18
C LYS A 420 -5.19 -27.52 -15.11
N HIS A 421 -6.30 -26.79 -15.23
CA HIS A 421 -7.43 -26.95 -14.33
C HIS A 421 -8.20 -28.24 -14.66
N TYR A 422 -8.30 -29.16 -13.69
CA TYR A 422 -8.92 -30.47 -13.83
C TYR A 422 -10.35 -30.38 -14.35
N PHE A 423 -11.18 -29.52 -13.75
CA PHE A 423 -12.60 -29.44 -14.11
C PHE A 423 -12.84 -28.86 -15.50
N SER A 424 -11.90 -28.05 -16.02
CA SER A 424 -11.92 -27.56 -17.41
C SER A 424 -11.46 -28.62 -18.41
N SER A 425 -10.72 -29.64 -17.96
CA SER A 425 -10.17 -30.71 -18.80
C SER A 425 -11.08 -31.94 -18.93
N ILE A 426 -12.15 -32.03 -18.12
CA ILE A 426 -13.09 -33.15 -18.19
C ILE A 426 -13.71 -33.14 -19.60
N PRO A 427 -13.54 -34.20 -20.41
CA PRO A 427 -14.07 -34.23 -21.75
C PRO A 427 -15.60 -34.15 -21.72
N VAL A 428 -16.15 -32.95 -21.92
CA VAL A 428 -17.58 -32.76 -22.19
C VAL A 428 -17.77 -32.97 -23.68
N ALA A 429 -17.58 -34.23 -24.11
CA ALA A 429 -17.70 -34.58 -25.51
C ALA A 429 -19.19 -34.44 -25.92
N ASN A 430 -19.50 -33.39 -26.69
CA ASN A 430 -20.71 -33.20 -27.49
C ASN A 430 -22.04 -32.81 -26.84
N ASP A 431 -22.16 -32.59 -25.53
CA ASP A 431 -23.48 -32.33 -24.96
C ASP A 431 -23.78 -30.82 -24.79
N ASN A 432 -24.89 -30.36 -25.37
CA ASN A 432 -25.55 -29.08 -25.12
C ASN A 432 -26.09 -29.01 -23.67
N ILE A 433 -25.22 -29.25 -22.68
CA ILE A 433 -25.55 -29.27 -21.27
C ILE A 433 -25.76 -27.83 -20.79
N PRO A 434 -26.87 -27.52 -20.10
CA PRO A 434 -27.07 -26.23 -19.44
C PRO A 434 -25.88 -25.87 -18.54
N MET A 435 -25.55 -24.57 -18.45
CA MET A 435 -24.37 -24.13 -17.71
C MET A 435 -24.38 -24.57 -16.23
N SER A 436 -25.56 -24.75 -15.63
CA SER A 436 -25.77 -25.28 -14.27
C SER A 436 -25.37 -26.75 -14.09
N ASP A 437 -25.34 -27.51 -15.18
CA ASP A 437 -25.11 -28.96 -15.17
C ASP A 437 -23.68 -29.32 -15.60
N ARG A 438 -22.88 -28.32 -16.00
CA ARG A 438 -21.46 -28.50 -16.29
C ARG A 438 -20.69 -28.86 -15.00
N PRO A 439 -19.78 -29.86 -15.05
CA PRO A 439 -18.87 -30.12 -13.94
C PRO A 439 -18.01 -28.90 -13.62
N SER A 440 -17.99 -28.47 -12.36
CA SER A 440 -17.10 -27.41 -11.88
C SER A 440 -16.68 -27.65 -10.43
N LEU A 441 -15.56 -27.05 -10.03
CA LEU A 441 -15.04 -27.19 -8.67
C LEU A 441 -16.06 -26.65 -7.66
N GLU A 442 -16.54 -25.43 -7.85
CA GLU A 442 -17.44 -24.76 -6.92
C GLU A 442 -18.73 -25.54 -6.71
N LYS A 443 -19.31 -26.14 -7.77
CA LYS A 443 -20.53 -26.94 -7.66
C LYS A 443 -20.35 -28.10 -6.68
N TYR A 444 -19.39 -28.98 -6.94
CA TYR A 444 -19.20 -30.17 -6.13
C TYR A 444 -18.68 -29.84 -4.74
N PHE A 445 -17.87 -28.79 -4.61
CA PHE A 445 -17.35 -28.33 -3.32
C PHE A 445 -18.48 -27.81 -2.42
N ILE A 446 -19.38 -26.97 -2.95
CA ILE A 446 -20.54 -26.44 -2.21
C ILE A 446 -21.51 -27.56 -1.80
N GLU A 447 -21.73 -28.56 -2.68
CA GLU A 447 -22.50 -29.76 -2.34
C GLU A 447 -21.88 -30.51 -1.15
N SER A 448 -20.53 -30.63 -1.13
CA SER A 448 -19.80 -31.26 -0.02
C SER A 448 -19.95 -30.50 1.29
N LEU A 449 -19.79 -29.16 1.28
CA LEU A 449 -19.98 -28.34 2.47
C LEU A 449 -21.42 -28.44 3.00
N SER A 450 -22.40 -28.40 2.09
CA SER A 450 -23.84 -28.47 2.41
C SER A 450 -24.27 -29.81 3.00
N ALA A 451 -23.53 -30.89 2.72
CA ALA A 451 -23.77 -32.22 3.29
C ALA A 451 -23.33 -32.35 4.76
N THR A 452 -22.76 -31.30 5.36
CA THR A 452 -22.26 -31.30 6.74
C THR A 452 -22.95 -30.25 7.61
N SER A 453 -23.07 -30.51 8.92
CA SER A 453 -23.80 -29.64 9.86
C SER A 453 -23.09 -28.31 10.14
N ASN A 454 -21.77 -28.28 10.11
CA ASN A 454 -20.94 -27.06 10.13
C ASN A 454 -20.32 -26.93 8.74
N ARG A 455 -20.61 -25.85 8.00
CA ARG A 455 -20.15 -25.62 6.62
C ARG A 455 -18.76 -24.97 6.52
N GLY A 456 -18.16 -24.60 7.65
CA GLY A 456 -16.89 -23.88 7.75
C GLY A 456 -17.06 -22.42 8.18
N ASP A 457 -16.10 -21.91 8.93
CA ASP A 457 -16.06 -20.55 9.47
C ASP A 457 -15.02 -19.68 8.75
N PHE A 458 -13.99 -20.30 8.15
CA PHE A 458 -12.92 -19.61 7.44
C PHE A 458 -12.39 -20.45 6.27
N LEU A 459 -12.10 -19.80 5.13
CA LEU A 459 -11.48 -20.44 3.96
C LEU A 459 -10.03 -19.97 3.83
N ALA A 460 -9.08 -20.90 3.84
CA ALA A 460 -7.67 -20.66 3.52
C ALA A 460 -7.35 -21.21 2.13
N VAL A 461 -6.95 -20.34 1.21
CA VAL A 461 -6.48 -20.68 -0.13
C VAL A 461 -4.95 -20.56 -0.15
N THR A 462 -4.25 -21.70 -0.08
CA THR A 462 -2.79 -21.76 0.15
C THR A 462 -1.94 -21.75 -1.13
N GLY A 463 -2.30 -20.90 -2.09
CA GLY A 463 -1.50 -20.63 -3.31
C GLY A 463 -1.80 -21.50 -4.52
N ASP A 464 -1.13 -21.15 -5.63
CA ASP A 464 -1.31 -21.68 -6.98
C ASP A 464 -2.78 -21.69 -7.41
N VAL A 465 -3.38 -20.50 -7.35
CA VAL A 465 -4.76 -20.25 -7.77
C VAL A 465 -4.89 -20.37 -9.29
N THR A 466 -3.91 -19.85 -10.01
CA THR A 466 -3.86 -19.78 -11.49
C THR A 466 -2.74 -20.64 -12.06
N GLN A 467 -2.63 -20.72 -13.39
CA GLN A 467 -1.58 -21.48 -14.06
C GLN A 467 -0.44 -20.58 -14.56
N MET A 468 -0.76 -19.36 -15.00
CA MET A 468 0.19 -18.40 -15.58
C MET A 468 -0.07 -16.97 -15.13
N ALA A 469 -0.87 -16.77 -14.07
CA ALA A 469 -1.23 -15.45 -13.55
C ALA A 469 -1.84 -14.50 -14.61
N LEU A 470 -2.66 -15.06 -15.51
CA LEU A 470 -3.39 -14.28 -16.51
C LEU A 470 -4.68 -13.71 -15.91
N THR A 471 -5.10 -12.54 -16.37
CA THR A 471 -6.32 -11.88 -15.87
C THR A 471 -7.55 -12.79 -15.97
N ASP A 472 -7.77 -13.46 -17.11
CA ASP A 472 -8.92 -14.35 -17.32
C ASP A 472 -8.89 -15.60 -16.41
N GLU A 473 -7.69 -16.10 -16.08
CA GLU A 473 -7.51 -17.20 -15.12
C GLU A 473 -7.94 -16.76 -13.72
N PHE A 474 -7.51 -15.57 -13.30
CA PHE A 474 -7.90 -14.97 -12.04
C PHE A 474 -9.39 -14.61 -11.96
N GLU A 475 -10.01 -14.16 -13.05
CA GLU A 475 -11.47 -13.93 -13.09
C GLU A 475 -12.25 -15.22 -12.88
N SER A 476 -11.79 -16.32 -13.48
CA SER A 476 -12.39 -17.65 -13.31
C SER A 476 -12.23 -18.13 -11.87
N ALA A 477 -11.05 -17.94 -11.29
CA ALA A 477 -10.79 -18.22 -9.89
C ALA A 477 -11.66 -17.38 -8.94
N ALA A 478 -11.82 -16.09 -9.24
CA ALA A 478 -12.60 -15.17 -8.42
C ALA A 478 -14.06 -15.62 -8.31
N LYS A 479 -14.66 -16.02 -9.44
CA LYS A 479 -16.03 -16.57 -9.50
C LYS A 479 -16.16 -17.83 -8.62
N CYS A 480 -15.22 -18.77 -8.74
CA CYS A 480 -15.24 -20.03 -8.00
C CYS A 480 -15.05 -19.81 -6.49
N ILE A 481 -14.01 -19.09 -6.06
CA ILE A 481 -13.71 -18.86 -4.64
C ILE A 481 -14.81 -18.02 -3.98
N THR A 482 -15.40 -17.04 -4.69
CA THR A 482 -16.55 -16.28 -4.20
C THR A 482 -17.75 -17.20 -3.95
N ALA A 483 -18.05 -18.12 -4.88
CA ALA A 483 -19.15 -19.07 -4.71
C ALA A 483 -18.92 -20.00 -3.49
N ILE A 484 -17.71 -20.51 -3.32
CA ILE A 484 -17.34 -21.35 -2.17
C ILE A 484 -17.42 -20.56 -0.86
N GLY A 485 -16.87 -19.35 -0.82
CA GLY A 485 -16.88 -18.47 0.34
C GLY A 485 -18.30 -18.12 0.80
N ASN A 486 -19.22 -17.87 -0.14
CA ASN A 486 -20.63 -17.60 0.16
C ASN A 486 -21.36 -18.82 0.75
N ALA A 487 -20.85 -20.04 0.58
CA ALA A 487 -21.47 -21.26 1.11
C ALA A 487 -21.08 -21.60 2.56
N LEU A 488 -20.13 -20.86 3.15
CA LEU A 488 -19.71 -21.00 4.55
C LEU A 488 -20.80 -20.56 5.54
N ASN A 489 -20.66 -20.89 6.83
CA ASN A 489 -21.68 -20.69 7.87
C ASN A 489 -22.18 -19.24 8.01
N ASP A 490 -21.31 -18.26 7.78
CA ASP A 490 -21.65 -16.85 7.99
C ASP A 490 -22.37 -16.21 6.80
N GLY A 491 -22.47 -16.87 5.61
CA GLY A 491 -23.39 -16.60 4.47
C GLY A 491 -23.62 -15.16 3.95
N VAL A 492 -23.03 -14.16 4.59
CA VAL A 492 -23.22 -12.73 4.41
C VAL A 492 -21.97 -12.20 3.72
N ARG A 493 -22.15 -11.22 2.82
CA ARG A 493 -21.08 -10.46 2.16
C ARG A 493 -20.23 -9.70 3.19
N HIS A 494 -19.43 -10.40 3.98
CA HIS A 494 -18.47 -9.79 4.90
C HIS A 494 -17.15 -9.58 4.17
N SER A 495 -17.01 -8.40 3.58
CA SER A 495 -15.76 -7.67 3.27
C SER A 495 -14.43 -8.38 3.64
N GLY A 496 -14.04 -9.44 2.95
CA GLY A 496 -12.74 -10.12 3.08
C GLY A 496 -12.38 -10.77 4.44
N LYS A 497 -13.26 -10.80 5.45
CA LYS A 497 -12.87 -11.20 6.83
C LYS A 497 -12.75 -12.72 7.08
N ASN A 498 -13.40 -13.54 6.26
CA ASN A 498 -13.48 -15.00 6.47
C ASN A 498 -12.74 -15.82 5.40
N ILE A 499 -11.92 -15.16 4.56
CA ILE A 499 -11.17 -15.81 3.48
C ILE A 499 -9.76 -15.26 3.46
N ALA A 500 -8.77 -16.16 3.57
CA ALA A 500 -7.37 -15.86 3.30
C ALA A 500 -6.96 -16.42 1.95
N ILE A 501 -6.23 -15.64 1.16
CA ILE A 501 -5.70 -16.06 -0.15
C ILE A 501 -4.26 -15.59 -0.24
N ILE A 502 -3.33 -16.54 -0.27
CA ILE A 502 -1.89 -16.29 -0.42
C ILE A 502 -1.43 -16.72 -1.83
N PRO A 503 -0.37 -16.11 -2.40
CA PRO A 503 0.07 -16.45 -3.75
C PRO A 503 0.97 -17.69 -3.72
N GLY A 504 0.87 -18.50 -4.77
CA GLY A 504 1.91 -19.46 -5.14
C GLY A 504 2.78 -18.95 -6.30
N ASN A 505 3.71 -19.78 -6.75
CA ASN A 505 4.62 -19.44 -7.84
C ASN A 505 3.93 -19.28 -9.20
N HIS A 506 2.78 -19.94 -9.40
CA HIS A 506 1.96 -19.81 -10.61
C HIS A 506 1.08 -18.55 -10.60
N ASP A 507 0.97 -17.87 -9.46
CA ASP A 507 0.21 -16.63 -9.31
C ASP A 507 1.04 -15.36 -9.61
N VAL A 508 2.29 -15.53 -10.06
CA VAL A 508 3.17 -14.47 -10.54
C VAL A 508 3.23 -14.49 -12.07
N ASN A 509 2.95 -13.34 -12.69
CA ASN A 509 3.09 -13.19 -14.14
C ASN A 509 4.56 -12.96 -14.49
N TRP A 510 5.26 -14.07 -14.76
CA TRP A 510 6.69 -14.07 -15.05
C TRP A 510 7.06 -13.30 -16.31
N SER A 511 6.17 -13.21 -17.31
CA SER A 511 6.42 -12.43 -18.52
C SER A 511 6.45 -10.93 -18.24
N ILE A 512 5.53 -10.44 -17.40
CA ILE A 512 5.53 -9.04 -16.94
C ILE A 512 6.76 -8.79 -16.04
N GLN A 513 7.05 -9.70 -15.12
CA GLN A 513 8.19 -9.55 -14.20
C GLN A 513 9.54 -9.48 -14.92
N GLN A 514 9.71 -10.25 -16.00
CA GLN A 514 10.94 -10.23 -16.80
C GLN A 514 11.09 -8.94 -17.62
N ALA A 515 9.99 -8.23 -17.91
CA ALA A 515 10.03 -6.99 -18.69
C ALA A 515 10.59 -5.80 -17.90
N ASP A 516 10.35 -5.75 -16.58
CA ASP A 516 11.00 -4.80 -15.67
C ASP A 516 11.43 -5.50 -14.38
N PRO A 517 12.63 -6.11 -14.37
CA PRO A 517 13.14 -6.85 -13.21
C PRO A 517 13.30 -6.01 -11.94
N LYS A 518 13.40 -4.68 -12.05
CA LYS A 518 13.53 -3.78 -10.89
C LYS A 518 12.18 -3.57 -10.19
N ALA A 519 11.08 -3.56 -10.95
CA ALA A 519 9.73 -3.39 -10.42
C ALA A 519 9.08 -4.74 -10.07
N ARG A 520 9.61 -5.40 -9.02
CA ARG A 520 9.22 -6.76 -8.59
C ARG A 520 7.73 -6.95 -8.29
N TYR A 521 7.01 -5.88 -8.00
CA TYR A 521 5.58 -5.90 -7.75
C TYR A 521 4.75 -6.11 -9.04
N LEU A 522 5.30 -5.82 -10.22
CA LEU A 522 4.55 -5.87 -11.49
C LEU A 522 4.09 -7.27 -11.84
N GLY A 523 4.92 -8.29 -11.60
CA GLY A 523 4.54 -9.69 -11.79
C GLY A 523 3.32 -10.09 -10.94
N PHE A 524 3.15 -9.48 -9.77
CA PHE A 524 2.02 -9.70 -8.87
C PHE A 524 0.80 -8.83 -9.19
N SER A 525 0.88 -7.89 -10.13
CA SER A 525 -0.23 -6.96 -10.42
C SER A 525 -1.56 -7.68 -10.75
N PRO A 526 -1.59 -8.74 -11.59
CA PRO A 526 -2.82 -9.51 -11.81
C PRO A 526 -3.37 -10.16 -10.53
N TYR A 527 -2.49 -10.68 -9.68
CA TYR A 527 -2.85 -11.28 -8.39
C TYR A 527 -3.39 -10.26 -7.37
N ILE A 528 -2.81 -9.05 -7.31
CA ILE A 528 -3.28 -7.98 -6.44
C ILE A 528 -4.70 -7.53 -6.86
N ARG A 529 -4.98 -7.44 -8.16
CA ARG A 529 -6.34 -7.16 -8.68
C ARG A 529 -7.33 -8.24 -8.28
N PHE A 530 -6.95 -9.49 -8.48
CA PHE A 530 -7.73 -10.65 -8.08
C PHE A 530 -8.11 -10.60 -6.60
N ARG A 531 -7.15 -10.36 -5.71
CA ARG A 531 -7.41 -10.24 -4.26
C ARG A 531 -8.28 -9.04 -3.91
N SER A 532 -8.08 -7.91 -4.58
CA SER A 532 -8.91 -6.72 -4.38
C SER A 532 -10.39 -6.98 -4.67
N SER A 533 -10.72 -7.93 -5.55
CA SER A 533 -12.11 -8.35 -5.80
C SER A 533 -12.80 -8.98 -4.58
N PHE A 534 -12.04 -9.46 -3.60
CA PHE A 534 -12.53 -10.00 -2.31
C PHE A 534 -12.56 -8.95 -1.19
N GLY A 535 -12.25 -7.68 -1.48
CA GLY A 535 -12.08 -6.63 -0.49
C GLY A 535 -10.75 -6.69 0.26
N LEU A 536 -9.80 -7.50 -0.20
CA LEU A 536 -8.44 -7.63 0.34
C LEU A 536 -7.52 -6.60 -0.33
N HIS A 537 -7.79 -5.32 -0.09
CA HIS A 537 -7.08 -4.21 -0.72
C HIS A 537 -5.67 -4.05 -0.17
N ILE A 538 -4.70 -4.05 -1.08
CA ILE A 538 -3.34 -3.58 -0.84
C ILE A 538 -2.97 -2.64 -1.99
N ASP A 539 -2.06 -1.71 -1.75
CA ASP A 539 -1.62 -0.79 -2.79
C ASP A 539 -0.96 -1.60 -3.95
N ASN A 540 -1.27 -1.22 -5.18
CA ASN A 540 -0.88 -1.95 -6.40
C ASN A 540 0.64 -1.90 -6.66
N GLN A 541 1.36 -1.04 -5.94
CA GLN A 541 2.81 -0.83 -6.08
C GLN A 541 3.61 -1.33 -4.87
N VAL A 542 3.07 -2.31 -4.15
CA VAL A 542 3.67 -2.81 -2.91
C VAL A 542 4.72 -3.87 -3.21
N GLU A 543 5.92 -3.71 -2.64
CA GLU A 543 7.00 -4.70 -2.73
C GLU A 543 6.50 -6.11 -2.34
N PRO A 544 6.94 -7.19 -3.01
CA PRO A 544 6.41 -8.54 -2.75
C PRO A 544 6.49 -8.99 -1.28
N GLU A 545 7.50 -8.54 -0.53
CA GLU A 545 7.68 -8.79 0.91
C GLU A 545 6.58 -8.19 1.80
N ARG A 546 5.76 -7.29 1.25
CA ARG A 546 4.62 -6.66 1.91
C ARG A 546 3.28 -7.25 1.47
N LEU A 547 3.28 -8.19 0.52
CA LEU A 547 2.10 -8.96 0.11
C LEU A 547 1.75 -10.10 1.11
N TYR A 548 1.94 -9.87 2.40
CA TYR A 548 1.37 -10.73 3.45
C TYR A 548 0.02 -10.17 3.90
N GLU A 549 -0.77 -11.02 4.55
CA GLU A 549 -2.07 -10.63 5.08
C GLU A 549 -2.26 -11.11 6.52
N ILE A 550 -2.96 -10.29 7.31
CA ILE A 550 -3.30 -10.59 8.71
C ILE A 550 -4.81 -10.51 8.84
N HIS A 551 -5.41 -11.63 9.23
CA HIS A 551 -6.84 -11.74 9.51
C HIS A 551 -7.07 -11.73 11.02
N ASP A 552 -7.61 -10.61 11.51
CA ASP A 552 -8.00 -10.44 12.91
C ASP A 552 -9.34 -11.14 13.19
N LEU A 553 -9.26 -12.30 13.82
CA LEU A 553 -10.40 -13.08 14.31
C LEU A 553 -10.42 -13.14 15.84
N ILE A 554 -9.71 -12.22 16.51
CA ILE A 554 -9.45 -12.30 17.95
C ILE A 554 -10.75 -12.17 18.75
N GLU A 555 -11.64 -11.26 18.37
CA GLU A 555 -12.88 -10.99 19.11
C GLU A 555 -13.86 -12.18 19.07
N LYS A 556 -14.01 -12.84 17.92
CA LYS A 556 -14.98 -13.94 17.76
C LYS A 556 -14.38 -15.28 18.19
N TRP A 557 -13.11 -15.54 17.86
CA TRP A 557 -12.51 -16.88 17.93
C TRP A 557 -11.21 -16.95 18.75
N ASN A 558 -10.67 -15.81 19.21
CA ASN A 558 -9.34 -15.74 19.81
C ASN A 558 -8.25 -16.36 18.90
N ILE A 559 -8.33 -16.08 17.59
CA ILE A 559 -7.43 -16.57 16.54
C ILE A 559 -6.88 -15.39 15.73
N VAL A 560 -5.64 -15.50 15.27
CA VAL A 560 -5.08 -14.67 14.21
C VAL A 560 -4.56 -15.60 13.11
N VAL A 561 -4.96 -15.33 11.86
CA VAL A 561 -4.44 -16.04 10.68
C VAL A 561 -3.51 -15.10 9.92
N VAL A 562 -2.33 -15.59 9.56
CA VAL A 562 -1.28 -14.81 8.90
C VAL A 562 -0.90 -15.52 7.62
N GLY A 563 -1.19 -14.90 6.48
CA GLY A 563 -0.80 -15.40 5.16
C GLY A 563 0.51 -14.78 4.71
N PHE A 564 1.56 -15.58 4.55
CA PHE A 564 2.84 -15.13 4.03
C PHE A 564 2.91 -15.32 2.51
N ASN A 565 3.43 -14.32 1.81
CA ASN A 565 3.86 -14.47 0.43
C ASN A 565 5.17 -15.25 0.40
N SER A 566 5.11 -16.50 -0.04
CA SER A 566 6.31 -17.34 -0.22
C SER A 566 6.89 -17.28 -1.64
N ALA A 567 6.32 -16.49 -2.55
CA ALA A 567 6.76 -16.35 -3.95
C ALA A 567 7.67 -15.12 -4.19
N VAL A 568 8.27 -14.56 -3.13
CA VAL A 568 8.95 -13.25 -3.14
C VAL A 568 10.26 -13.23 -3.96
N LEU A 569 11.10 -14.26 -3.87
CA LEU A 569 12.42 -14.35 -4.54
C LEU A 569 12.53 -15.53 -5.51
N GLU A 570 11.47 -15.79 -6.26
CA GLU A 570 11.54 -16.80 -7.30
C GLU A 570 12.17 -16.25 -8.57
N GLY A 571 13.10 -17.04 -9.12
CA GLY A 571 13.64 -16.84 -10.46
C GLY A 571 13.06 -17.92 -11.38
N PRO A 572 13.16 -17.76 -12.71
CA PRO A 572 12.59 -18.71 -13.67
C PRO A 572 13.08 -20.16 -13.51
N ASP A 573 14.20 -20.39 -12.83
CA ASP A 573 14.83 -21.70 -12.62
C ASP A 573 14.82 -22.20 -11.15
N ASP A 574 14.22 -21.45 -10.22
CA ASP A 574 14.25 -21.79 -8.78
C ASP A 574 12.89 -21.54 -8.10
N HIS A 575 12.12 -22.62 -8.00
CA HIS A 575 10.73 -22.69 -7.49
C HIS A 575 10.63 -23.06 -6.00
N ARG A 576 11.70 -22.87 -5.23
CA ARG A 576 11.70 -23.21 -3.79
C ARG A 576 10.82 -22.26 -2.96
N GLY A 577 10.58 -21.05 -3.46
CA GLY A 577 9.98 -19.98 -2.70
C GLY A 577 10.91 -19.39 -1.63
N TYR A 578 10.51 -18.22 -1.13
CA TYR A 578 11.20 -17.46 -0.09
C TYR A 578 10.20 -16.54 0.60
N ILE A 579 10.24 -16.46 1.94
CA ILE A 579 9.42 -15.50 2.71
C ILE A 579 10.28 -14.29 3.09
N GLY A 580 11.44 -14.54 3.69
CA GLY A 580 12.39 -13.52 4.10
C GLY A 580 12.13 -12.92 5.47
N GLU A 581 13.23 -12.57 6.14
CA GLU A 581 13.24 -11.97 7.48
C GLU A 581 12.47 -10.64 7.53
N THR A 582 12.59 -9.80 6.50
CA THR A 582 11.90 -8.50 6.45
C THR A 582 10.38 -8.67 6.47
N GLN A 583 9.84 -9.55 5.63
CA GLN A 583 8.41 -9.86 5.60
C GLN A 583 7.94 -10.41 6.95
N PHE A 584 8.66 -11.40 7.48
CA PHE A 584 8.32 -12.02 8.75
C PHE A 584 8.29 -10.99 9.90
N LYS A 585 9.33 -10.15 10.01
CA LYS A 585 9.41 -9.09 11.03
C LYS A 585 8.30 -8.06 10.89
N ASN A 586 7.97 -7.64 9.67
CA ASN A 586 6.86 -6.71 9.43
C ASN A 586 5.53 -7.31 9.91
N ALA A 587 5.24 -8.56 9.55
CA ALA A 587 4.04 -9.26 10.03
C ALA A 587 4.02 -9.37 11.56
N MET A 588 5.15 -9.72 12.18
CA MET A 588 5.24 -9.82 13.65
C MET A 588 5.01 -8.48 14.35
N GLN A 589 5.52 -7.37 13.81
CA GLN A 589 5.27 -6.05 14.38
C GLN A 589 3.78 -5.71 14.39
N GLU A 590 3.07 -6.00 13.31
CA GLU A 590 1.62 -5.78 13.21
C GLU A 590 0.82 -6.71 14.12
N ILE A 591 1.17 -8.01 14.16
CA ILE A 591 0.52 -8.98 15.05
C ILE A 591 0.74 -8.60 16.51
N ASN A 592 1.94 -8.18 16.90
CA ASN A 592 2.23 -7.78 18.27
C ASN A 592 1.45 -6.52 18.67
N ALA A 593 1.28 -5.56 17.75
CA ALA A 593 0.43 -4.40 17.98
C ALA A 593 -1.05 -4.79 18.09
N LEU A 594 -1.52 -5.74 17.26
CA LEU A 594 -2.90 -6.22 17.23
C LEU A 594 -3.27 -7.00 18.49
N CYS A 595 -2.38 -7.89 18.93
CA CYS A 595 -2.65 -8.81 20.04
C CYS A 595 -2.66 -8.10 21.40
N SER A 596 -1.91 -7.00 21.59
CA SER A 596 -1.74 -6.31 22.88
C SER A 596 -1.57 -7.26 24.08
N GLU A 597 -2.55 -7.34 24.99
CA GLU A 597 -2.63 -8.22 26.17
C GLU A 597 -3.32 -9.58 25.89
N ARG A 598 -3.96 -9.72 24.73
CA ARG A 598 -4.64 -10.95 24.32
C ARG A 598 -3.59 -11.93 23.77
N LYS A 599 -3.71 -13.22 24.12
CA LYS A 599 -2.90 -14.31 23.56
C LYS A 599 -3.74 -15.20 22.63
N PRO A 600 -3.95 -14.78 21.36
CA PRO A 600 -4.69 -15.59 20.41
C PRO A 600 -3.85 -16.74 19.86
N LEU A 601 -4.51 -17.80 19.41
CA LEU A 601 -3.88 -18.86 18.61
C LEU A 601 -3.46 -18.29 17.26
N LYS A 602 -2.18 -18.45 16.91
CA LYS A 602 -1.63 -17.96 15.64
C LYS A 602 -1.51 -19.10 14.63
N ILE A 603 -2.06 -18.88 13.44
CA ILE A 603 -2.05 -19.81 12.30
C ILE A 603 -1.30 -19.16 11.14
N ALA A 604 -0.27 -19.82 10.62
CA ALA A 604 0.47 -19.37 9.44
C ALA A 604 -0.05 -20.06 8.18
N LEU A 605 -0.17 -19.32 7.08
CA LEU A 605 -0.39 -19.84 5.74
C LEU A 605 0.84 -19.49 4.89
N LEU A 606 1.32 -20.44 4.10
CA LEU A 606 2.44 -20.29 3.17
C LEU A 606 2.24 -21.26 2.00
N HIS A 607 2.68 -20.96 0.78
CA HIS A 607 2.47 -21.90 -0.33
C HIS A 607 3.55 -22.99 -0.35
N HIS A 608 4.83 -22.59 -0.36
CA HIS A 608 5.98 -23.49 -0.41
C HIS A 608 6.26 -24.16 0.94
N HIS A 609 6.48 -25.47 0.93
CA HIS A 609 6.54 -26.30 2.14
C HIS A 609 7.77 -26.04 3.03
N LEU A 610 7.58 -26.15 4.35
CA LEU A 610 8.62 -25.95 5.38
C LEU A 610 9.45 -27.22 5.68
N LEU A 611 8.96 -28.38 5.28
CA LEU A 611 9.58 -29.67 5.53
C LEU A 611 9.64 -30.52 4.27
N PRO A 612 10.63 -31.43 4.16
CA PRO A 612 10.62 -32.54 3.22
C PRO A 612 9.30 -33.31 3.17
N VAL A 613 8.71 -33.47 1.99
CA VAL A 613 7.52 -34.32 1.82
C VAL A 613 7.99 -35.76 1.52
N SER A 614 8.18 -36.54 2.58
CA SER A 614 8.88 -37.84 2.63
C SER A 614 8.51 -38.89 1.57
N SER A 615 7.28 -38.90 1.06
CA SER A 615 6.79 -39.85 0.04
C SER A 615 7.30 -39.56 -1.37
N LEU A 616 7.70 -38.31 -1.67
CA LEU A 616 8.16 -37.87 -2.99
C LEU A 616 9.68 -37.76 -3.04
N GLU A 617 10.32 -37.31 -1.96
CA GLU A 617 11.75 -36.97 -1.93
C GLU A 617 12.67 -38.19 -1.78
N THR A 618 12.12 -39.36 -1.43
CA THR A 618 12.87 -40.63 -1.41
C THR A 618 13.12 -41.22 -2.80
N ASN A 619 12.46 -40.71 -3.86
CA ASN A 619 12.53 -41.26 -5.22
C ASN A 619 12.86 -40.24 -6.34
N LEU A 620 13.21 -38.98 -6.00
CA LEU A 620 13.43 -37.93 -7.01
C LEU A 620 14.92 -37.63 -7.25
N LYS A 621 15.28 -37.45 -8.53
CA LYS A 621 16.59 -36.95 -9.00
C LYS A 621 16.83 -35.46 -8.67
N LYS A 622 15.88 -34.78 -8.03
CA LYS A 622 15.97 -33.40 -7.54
C LYS A 622 15.66 -33.36 -6.04
N PRO A 623 16.67 -33.51 -5.17
CA PRO A 623 16.53 -33.14 -3.77
C PRO A 623 16.49 -31.61 -3.65
N ASP A 624 15.77 -31.08 -2.67
CA ASP A 624 15.71 -29.66 -2.28
C ASP A 624 14.74 -28.75 -3.06
N GLU A 625 13.43 -28.97 -2.91
CA GLU A 625 12.40 -27.96 -3.25
C GLU A 625 11.70 -27.35 -2.02
N VAL A 626 12.25 -27.58 -0.82
CA VAL A 626 11.83 -26.94 0.43
C VAL A 626 12.08 -25.43 0.36
N LEU A 627 11.24 -24.64 1.03
CA LEU A 627 11.41 -23.18 1.18
C LEU A 627 12.86 -22.81 1.49
N ARG A 628 13.46 -21.88 0.73
CA ARG A 628 14.90 -21.56 0.83
C ARG A 628 15.33 -21.17 2.26
N ASP A 629 14.46 -20.46 2.96
CA ASP A 629 14.63 -20.02 4.34
C ASP A 629 13.79 -20.82 5.33
N ALA A 630 13.40 -22.06 5.00
CA ALA A 630 12.57 -22.93 5.84
C ALA A 630 13.08 -23.08 7.27
N ALA A 631 14.40 -23.22 7.47
CA ALA A 631 14.97 -23.33 8.80
C ALA A 631 14.70 -22.08 9.65
N TYR A 632 14.94 -20.90 9.08
CA TYR A 632 14.69 -19.61 9.73
C TYR A 632 13.20 -19.41 10.00
N ILE A 633 12.33 -19.61 9.00
CA ILE A 633 10.89 -19.40 9.15
C ILE A 633 10.29 -20.38 10.15
N LYS A 634 10.63 -21.67 10.07
CA LYS A 634 10.16 -22.68 11.01
C LYS A 634 10.54 -22.33 12.45
N HIS A 635 11.80 -21.94 12.67
CA HIS A 635 12.26 -21.53 14.00
C HIS A 635 11.53 -20.27 14.47
N SER A 636 11.41 -19.25 13.61
CA SER A 636 10.75 -17.98 13.93
C SER A 636 9.26 -18.16 14.23
N LEU A 637 8.55 -19.04 13.52
CA LEU A 637 7.16 -19.38 13.81
C LEU A 637 7.00 -19.95 15.22
N ILE A 638 7.85 -20.91 15.60
CA ILE A 638 7.84 -21.55 16.92
C ILE A 638 8.16 -20.53 18.03
N GLU A 639 9.21 -19.73 17.85
CA GLU A 639 9.60 -18.70 18.83
C GLU A 639 8.53 -17.62 19.03
N ASN A 640 7.77 -17.30 17.98
CA ASN A 640 6.71 -16.30 18.04
C ASN A 640 5.33 -16.90 18.37
N GLY A 641 5.27 -18.17 18.79
CA GLY A 641 4.08 -18.81 19.33
C GLY A 641 3.03 -19.21 18.29
N PHE A 642 3.44 -19.48 17.05
CA PHE A 642 2.58 -20.11 16.06
C PHE A 642 2.38 -21.59 16.38
N SER A 643 1.14 -22.05 16.28
CA SER A 643 0.76 -23.42 16.62
C SER A 643 0.41 -24.26 15.39
N ILE A 644 0.00 -23.61 14.29
CA ILE A 644 -0.41 -24.28 13.05
C ILE A 644 0.22 -23.57 11.87
N ALA A 645 0.75 -24.32 10.91
CA ALA A 645 1.20 -23.83 9.62
C ALA A 645 0.56 -24.65 8.49
N LEU A 646 -0.13 -23.99 7.56
CA LEU A 646 -0.83 -24.59 6.44
C LEU A 646 -0.11 -24.29 5.13
N HIS A 647 0.09 -25.29 4.26
CA HIS A 647 0.74 -25.06 2.97
C HIS A 647 0.24 -25.91 1.79
N GLY A 648 0.77 -25.66 0.58
CA GLY A 648 0.45 -26.35 -0.68
C GLY A 648 1.69 -26.82 -1.46
N HIS A 649 1.72 -26.52 -2.77
CA HIS A 649 2.85 -26.62 -3.73
C HIS A 649 3.18 -28.02 -4.25
N ARG A 650 3.18 -29.05 -3.38
CA ARG A 650 3.59 -30.42 -3.77
C ARG A 650 2.45 -31.31 -4.22
N HIS A 651 1.23 -30.77 -4.22
CA HIS A 651 -0.01 -31.51 -4.47
C HIS A 651 -0.18 -32.76 -3.59
N PHE A 652 0.50 -32.83 -2.44
CA PHE A 652 0.52 -33.99 -1.54
C PHE A 652 0.11 -33.60 -0.11
N ALA A 653 -0.99 -34.18 0.38
CA ALA A 653 -1.48 -33.87 1.72
C ALA A 653 -0.79 -34.67 2.82
N HIS A 654 -0.32 -33.98 3.86
CA HIS A 654 0.32 -34.59 5.02
C HIS A 654 0.09 -33.75 6.28
N GLU A 655 0.41 -34.33 7.44
CA GLU A 655 0.36 -33.67 8.73
C GLU A 655 1.60 -34.08 9.53
N GLU A 656 2.31 -33.11 10.08
CA GLU A 656 3.50 -33.34 10.89
C GLU A 656 3.50 -32.41 12.11
N LEU A 657 3.68 -32.98 13.30
CA LEU A 657 3.78 -32.21 14.55
C LEU A 657 5.25 -32.09 14.93
N ILE A 658 5.77 -30.87 14.89
CA ILE A 658 7.15 -30.59 15.28
C ILE A 658 7.21 -30.25 16.77
N ASP A 659 8.13 -30.89 17.47
CA ASP A 659 8.54 -30.61 18.84
C ASP A 659 10.07 -30.44 18.86
N GLN A 660 10.57 -29.22 18.61
CA GLN A 660 12.01 -28.98 18.37
C GLN A 660 12.89 -29.26 19.59
N ASN A 661 12.37 -29.01 20.80
CA ASN A 661 13.16 -29.11 22.03
C ASN A 661 12.96 -30.45 22.76
N GLY A 662 11.92 -31.21 22.44
CA GLY A 662 11.62 -32.49 23.10
C GLY A 662 11.28 -32.37 24.59
N ASP A 663 11.13 -31.13 25.09
CA ASP A 663 10.75 -30.77 26.45
C ASP A 663 9.23 -30.64 26.62
N GLY A 664 8.47 -30.77 25.52
CA GLY A 664 7.03 -30.61 25.48
C GLY A 664 6.55 -29.16 25.40
N GLY A 665 7.44 -28.19 25.10
CA GLY A 665 7.16 -26.77 24.95
C GLY A 665 6.38 -26.37 23.68
N ASN A 666 6.77 -25.29 23.00
CA ASN A 666 6.07 -24.76 21.81
C ASN A 666 6.11 -25.77 20.65
N LYS A 667 4.93 -26.32 20.29
CA LYS A 667 4.76 -27.26 19.18
C LYS A 667 4.13 -26.57 17.97
N LEU A 668 4.56 -26.98 16.77
CA LEU A 668 4.01 -26.49 15.50
C LEU A 668 3.45 -27.66 14.69
N LEU A 669 2.13 -27.63 14.44
CA LEU A 669 1.47 -28.56 13.54
C LEU A 669 1.53 -28.03 12.10
N ILE A 670 2.24 -28.74 11.24
CA ILE A 670 2.32 -28.43 9.81
C ILE A 670 1.32 -29.31 9.06
N VAL A 671 0.49 -28.69 8.21
CA VAL A 671 -0.53 -29.38 7.41
C VAL A 671 -0.38 -28.99 5.94
N GLY A 672 0.08 -29.94 5.13
CA GLY A 672 0.10 -29.83 3.68
C GLY A 672 -1.28 -30.14 3.10
N CYS A 673 -1.76 -29.27 2.22
CA CYS A 673 -2.86 -29.56 1.33
C CYS A 673 -2.33 -30.31 0.10
N GLY A 674 -3.11 -31.25 -0.40
CA GLY A 674 -2.91 -31.69 -1.78
C GLY A 674 -3.46 -30.67 -2.76
N SER A 675 -3.63 -31.08 -4.01
CA SER A 675 -4.29 -30.21 -4.98
C SER A 675 -5.81 -30.35 -4.93
N THR A 676 -6.50 -29.23 -4.95
CA THR A 676 -7.97 -29.15 -5.04
C THR A 676 -8.45 -29.08 -6.50
N GLY A 677 -7.59 -28.76 -7.47
CA GLY A 677 -8.02 -28.51 -8.84
C GLY A 677 -7.08 -28.89 -9.99
N VAL A 678 -5.88 -29.43 -9.77
CA VAL A 678 -4.92 -29.69 -10.85
C VAL A 678 -5.17 -31.02 -11.58
N VAL A 679 -4.88 -31.07 -12.87
CA VAL A 679 -4.96 -32.29 -13.70
C VAL A 679 -4.05 -33.42 -13.20
N ASN A 680 -4.41 -34.67 -13.52
CA ASN A 680 -3.65 -35.87 -13.13
C ASN A 680 -2.16 -35.82 -13.52
N SER A 681 -1.81 -35.17 -14.64
CA SER A 681 -0.42 -35.09 -15.12
C SER A 681 0.52 -34.34 -14.17
N GLU A 682 0.00 -33.45 -13.33
CA GLU A 682 0.82 -32.65 -12.40
C GLU A 682 0.90 -33.27 -11.00
N ARG A 683 -0.08 -34.09 -10.61
CA ARG A 683 -0.18 -34.67 -9.25
C ARG A 683 0.09 -36.18 -9.16
N ALA A 684 0.63 -36.77 -10.22
CA ALA A 684 0.90 -38.21 -10.33
C ALA A 684 -0.35 -39.06 -9.94
N SER A 685 -0.23 -39.96 -8.96
CA SER A 685 -1.33 -40.81 -8.49
C SER A 685 -2.14 -40.21 -7.34
N GLN A 686 -1.81 -39.00 -6.87
CA GLN A 686 -2.53 -38.38 -5.76
C GLN A 686 -3.92 -37.94 -6.21
N PRO A 687 -5.00 -38.27 -5.49
CA PRO A 687 -6.34 -37.75 -5.79
C PRO A 687 -6.45 -36.23 -5.56
N LEU A 688 -7.46 -35.59 -6.16
CA LEU A 688 -7.83 -34.23 -5.74
C LEU A 688 -8.32 -34.28 -4.30
N GLN A 689 -7.91 -33.30 -3.50
CA GLN A 689 -8.19 -33.25 -2.08
C GLN A 689 -8.31 -31.82 -1.53
N TYR A 690 -9.03 -31.70 -0.41
CA TYR A 690 -9.05 -30.52 0.44
C TYR A 690 -9.08 -30.93 1.92
N ASN A 691 -8.70 -30.03 2.83
CA ASN A 691 -8.68 -30.32 4.26
C ASN A 691 -9.77 -29.53 5.00
N ARG A 692 -10.28 -30.15 6.07
CA ARG A 692 -11.13 -29.50 7.09
C ARG A 692 -10.45 -29.63 8.45
N LEU A 693 -10.25 -28.49 9.11
CA LEU A 693 -9.58 -28.42 10.40
C LEU A 693 -10.58 -27.92 11.45
N SER A 694 -10.92 -28.78 12.41
CA SER A 694 -11.67 -28.39 13.61
C SER A 694 -10.68 -28.01 14.70
N ILE A 695 -10.74 -26.76 15.15
CA ILE A 695 -9.81 -26.19 16.14
C ILE A 695 -10.60 -25.82 17.38
N ARG A 696 -10.27 -26.46 18.51
CA ARG A 696 -10.91 -26.22 19.81
C ARG A 696 -9.87 -25.78 20.83
N GLN A 697 -9.97 -24.54 21.30
CA GLN A 697 -9.17 -24.04 22.41
C GLN A 697 -9.82 -24.50 23.73
N GLN A 698 -9.03 -25.06 24.63
CA GLN A 698 -9.41 -25.47 25.99
C GLN A 698 -8.56 -24.67 26.98
N PRO A 699 -8.98 -23.43 27.34
CA PRO A 699 -8.22 -22.55 28.20
C PRO A 699 -7.93 -23.17 29.57
N ASP A 700 -8.89 -23.90 30.13
CA ASP A 700 -8.78 -24.56 31.44
C ASP A 700 -7.68 -25.64 31.46
N ASN A 701 -7.39 -26.25 30.31
CA ASN A 701 -6.38 -27.30 30.18
C ASN A 701 -5.08 -26.81 29.51
N ASN A 702 -4.97 -25.52 29.19
CA ASN A 702 -3.88 -24.92 28.41
C ASN A 702 -3.56 -25.72 27.12
N LEU A 703 -4.61 -26.13 26.40
CA LEU A 703 -4.50 -26.99 25.21
C LEU A 703 -5.35 -26.48 24.05
N THR A 704 -4.83 -26.62 22.83
CA THR A 704 -5.57 -26.52 21.58
C THR A 704 -5.65 -27.90 20.94
N VAL A 705 -6.88 -28.38 20.72
CA VAL A 705 -7.14 -29.65 20.04
C VAL A 705 -7.47 -29.36 18.58
N VAL A 706 -6.66 -29.91 17.66
CA VAL A 706 -6.83 -29.75 16.21
C VAL A 706 -7.16 -31.10 15.60
N THR A 707 -8.30 -31.22 14.94
CA THR A 707 -8.67 -32.41 14.16
C THR A 707 -8.63 -32.09 12.68
N VAL A 708 -7.76 -32.77 11.92
CA VAL A 708 -7.61 -32.64 10.48
C VAL A 708 -8.35 -33.77 9.77
N ALA A 709 -9.31 -33.42 8.93
CA ALA A 709 -10.08 -34.34 8.10
C ALA A 709 -9.83 -34.06 6.62
N LYS A 710 -9.43 -35.09 5.86
CA LYS A 710 -9.19 -35.00 4.42
C LYS A 710 -10.41 -35.46 3.63
N TYR A 711 -10.73 -34.73 2.57
CA TYR A 711 -11.78 -35.05 1.63
C TYR A 711 -11.18 -35.24 0.25
N PHE A 712 -11.61 -36.28 -0.46
CA PHE A 712 -11.10 -36.68 -1.75
C PHE A 712 -12.20 -36.59 -2.80
N PHE A 713 -11.88 -36.08 -3.99
CA PHE A 713 -12.84 -36.07 -5.09
C PHE A 713 -12.92 -37.45 -5.75
N ASP A 714 -14.12 -38.02 -5.75
CA ASP A 714 -14.43 -39.24 -6.51
C ASP A 714 -14.86 -38.84 -7.92
N PRO A 715 -14.05 -39.07 -8.97
CA PRO A 715 -14.38 -38.64 -10.32
C PRO A 715 -15.53 -39.43 -10.95
N GLU A 716 -15.79 -40.66 -10.50
CA GLU A 716 -16.90 -41.48 -11.00
C GLU A 716 -18.23 -41.00 -10.41
N ARG A 717 -18.25 -40.73 -9.10
CA ARG A 717 -19.44 -40.24 -8.40
C ARG A 717 -19.60 -38.73 -8.42
N ARG A 718 -18.60 -38.01 -8.93
CA ARG A 718 -18.53 -36.54 -9.02
C ARG A 718 -18.88 -35.85 -7.71
N ARG A 719 -18.27 -36.29 -6.61
CA ARG A 719 -18.50 -35.73 -5.27
C ARG A 719 -17.29 -35.88 -4.38
N TRP A 720 -17.15 -34.99 -3.40
CA TRP A 720 -16.11 -35.08 -2.38
C TRP A 720 -16.53 -36.01 -1.24
N LEU A 721 -15.65 -36.91 -0.86
CA LEU A 721 -15.88 -37.91 0.17
C LEU A 721 -14.73 -37.93 1.18
N GLN A 722 -15.06 -38.11 2.46
CA GLN A 722 -14.07 -38.50 3.44
C GLN A 722 -13.77 -39.99 3.24
N SER A 723 -12.51 -40.33 2.99
CA SER A 723 -12.10 -41.72 2.78
C SER A 723 -12.14 -42.51 4.09
N GLU A 724 -12.64 -43.75 4.05
CA GLU A 724 -12.59 -44.68 5.20
C GLU A 724 -11.15 -45.08 5.56
N ASP A 725 -10.25 -45.06 4.58
CA ASP A 725 -8.82 -45.35 4.74
C ASP A 725 -8.04 -44.18 5.37
N HIS A 726 -8.64 -42.98 5.40
CA HIS A 726 -8.03 -41.76 5.93
C HIS A 726 -8.91 -41.12 7.01
N LYS A 727 -8.99 -41.80 8.16
CA LYS A 727 -9.69 -41.28 9.34
C LYS A 727 -9.10 -39.93 9.79
N PRO A 728 -9.95 -39.00 10.29
CA PRO A 728 -9.48 -37.74 10.85
C PRO A 728 -8.40 -37.94 11.91
N LYS A 729 -7.30 -37.20 11.79
CA LYS A 729 -6.22 -37.21 12.78
C LYS A 729 -6.42 -36.07 13.77
N THR A 730 -6.25 -36.36 15.06
CA THR A 730 -6.39 -35.36 16.12
C THR A 730 -5.04 -35.14 16.81
N PHE A 731 -4.70 -33.87 17.00
CA PHE A 731 -3.47 -33.39 17.61
C PHE A 731 -3.81 -32.51 18.82
N SER A 732 -3.04 -32.65 19.90
CA SER A 732 -3.13 -31.80 21.08
C SER A 732 -1.87 -30.95 21.16
N ILE A 733 -2.03 -29.63 21.10
CA ILE A 733 -0.97 -28.64 21.05
C ILE A 733 -1.08 -27.79 22.32
N PRO A 734 -0.02 -27.60 23.11
CA PRO A 734 -0.04 -26.64 24.22
C PRO A 734 -0.44 -25.24 23.72
N THR A 735 -1.31 -24.53 24.42
CA THR A 735 -1.54 -23.11 24.11
C THR A 735 -0.29 -22.32 24.53
N SER A 736 0.17 -21.42 23.64
CA SER A 736 1.35 -20.60 23.88
C SER A 736 1.13 -19.69 25.08
N GLU A 737 2.09 -19.74 26.03
CA GLU A 737 1.95 -19.12 27.35
C GLU A 737 1.81 -17.61 27.36
#